data_AF-A0A956DM20-F1
#
_entry.id   AF-A0A956DM20-F1
#
_cell.length_a   1.000
_cell.length_b   1.000
_cell.length_c   1.000
_cell.angle_alpha   90.00
_cell.angle_beta   90.00
_cell.angle_gamma   90.00
#
_symmetry.space_group_name_H-M   'P 1'
#
loop_
_entity.id
_entity.type
_entity.pdbx_description
1 polymer ?
#
loop_
_entity_poly.entity_id
_entity_poly.type
_entity_poly.pdbx_seq_one_letter_code
_entity_poly.pdbx_strand_id
1 'polypeptide(L)'
;MQRRQATNIAAILAALLGGAIGASACDGARGFGGSAGTGAGGTQTAGPGTGGQGDVCNDGEVQDCKVTLSPLNCFVGEQTCDAGQWGPCEEAEGATTKSLGPPGGCPSNPCNLGCNSYDENPPGGISLPPNTDPPPGGASSGLDPTWQQAGLKDSTHTGTPCSATSDCNFDHYCSGGDCVPWPTGNFDNMAGGPNLTVPIVCGNDILVCNRGDAQAPAGATVQVVDAIASDIGTCAPTGTVHCTTTTTGPIDPGQCTQVNGCNGALVGTRLIYVDGSPSETVCDDSWGIYDNGGTCNCSVNNSSAGLNTVDMYILLDNSGSMNFSGLWTPAKNALNGFFQDPNADGLNVALRFYGDNPVVGCTQNVCDLNACATAEVPIGSLGDAVHEAALVTAVNAQSANQGTPHQAAVNGMAQWGIARKTGNPTHTVATVYITDGQYPMSGACSTSTPTVVAPASNAYTNYDVRGYAVALNGADTAFLGTLASAGGTTMIDLQSSMNLATDLTNTLVAIQNQLAACDLAIPNAGQVDFSALSVNYYPNGMMPTTPLNQVTNAGACTGAADEYYFDDNMNPTQLTLCPAACSVVQTDLNAEVEFVGGCALGGFSSSTFTQDYEATCPGGTGGVWDYFAFDTTCPGNSYITFEVATASTQAGLATATFYPIATADAGNQVVLMSSPVDLVSIIGQGAAAAQWLQLRATLNPTSDGQSTPTVNGWDINYTCADNQ
;
A
#
# COMPACT_ATOMS: atom_id res chain seq x y z
N MET A 1 16.15 -30.92 44.21
CA MET A 1 15.51 -32.20 44.64
C MET A 1 14.56 -32.67 43.52
N GLN A 2 14.02 -33.90 43.57
CA GLN A 2 13.03 -34.55 42.66
C GLN A 2 12.76 -33.90 41.26
N ARG A 3 13.16 -34.43 40.08
CA ARG A 3 13.05 -35.76 39.42
C ARG A 3 11.71 -36.10 38.71
N ARG A 4 11.82 -36.29 37.38
CA ARG A 4 11.05 -37.20 36.46
C ARG A 4 9.60 -36.80 36.14
N GLN A 5 9.09 -36.92 34.90
CA GLN A 5 9.09 -37.99 33.87
C GLN A 5 8.18 -39.21 34.15
N ALA A 6 7.05 -39.24 33.46
CA ALA A 6 6.30 -40.39 32.94
C ALA A 6 5.45 -39.86 31.76
N THR A 7 5.30 -40.41 30.55
CA THR A 7 5.21 -41.79 29.99
C THR A 7 3.76 -42.15 29.61
N ASN A 8 3.60 -42.67 28.38
CA ASN A 8 2.34 -42.90 27.66
C ASN A 8 1.35 -43.88 28.33
N ILE A 9 0.06 -43.73 27.98
CA ILE A 9 -0.96 -44.80 28.00
C ILE A 9 -1.72 -44.76 26.67
N ALA A 10 -2.09 -45.93 26.12
CA ALA A 10 -2.89 -46.05 24.89
C ALA A 10 -3.81 -47.28 24.94
N ALA A 11 -5.08 -47.12 24.53
CA ALA A 11 -6.06 -48.18 24.26
C ALA A 11 -7.38 -47.57 23.72
N ILE A 12 -8.32 -48.25 23.02
CA ILE A 12 -8.37 -49.48 22.18
C ILE A 12 -9.69 -49.39 21.35
N LEU A 13 -9.67 -49.78 20.05
CA LEU A 13 -10.73 -50.38 19.19
C LEU A 13 -10.20 -50.25 17.72
N ALA A 14 -9.97 -51.27 16.87
CA ALA A 14 -10.77 -52.42 16.40
C ALA A 14 -12.02 -52.01 15.57
N ALA A 15 -12.34 -52.51 14.37
CA ALA A 15 -11.67 -53.37 13.35
C ALA A 15 -12.45 -53.18 12.00
N LEU A 16 -12.29 -53.85 10.83
CA LEU A 16 -11.50 -55.00 10.29
C LEU A 16 -11.48 -54.87 8.72
N LEU A 17 -11.25 -55.96 7.96
CA LEU A 17 -11.14 -56.10 6.47
C LEU A 17 -9.88 -55.44 5.85
N GLY A 18 -9.04 -56.08 5.00
CA GLY A 18 -9.01 -57.46 4.48
C GLY A 18 -9.38 -57.54 2.98
N GLY A 19 -8.54 -58.00 2.05
CA GLY A 19 -7.17 -58.55 2.16
C GLY A 19 -6.44 -58.58 0.80
N ALA A 20 -5.29 -59.26 0.69
CA ALA A 20 -4.35 -59.14 -0.45
C ALA A 20 -3.96 -60.46 -1.15
N ILE A 21 -3.80 -60.39 -2.49
CA ILE A 21 -3.18 -61.37 -3.41
C ILE A 21 -2.68 -60.55 -4.64
N GLY A 22 -1.58 -60.82 -5.36
CA GLY A 22 -0.47 -61.76 -5.14
C GLY A 22 0.26 -62.14 -6.45
N ALA A 23 1.48 -61.60 -6.63
CA ALA A 23 2.64 -62.09 -7.44
C ALA A 23 2.55 -62.48 -8.96
N SER A 24 3.67 -62.20 -9.64
CA SER A 24 4.36 -62.97 -10.72
C SER A 24 3.87 -63.03 -12.20
N ALA A 25 4.59 -62.28 -13.05
CA ALA A 25 5.57 -62.76 -14.06
C ALA A 25 5.19 -63.30 -15.48
N CYS A 26 6.11 -62.98 -16.42
CA CYS A 26 6.53 -63.67 -17.67
C CYS A 26 5.76 -63.55 -19.01
N ASP A 27 6.49 -63.00 -20.00
CA ASP A 27 6.65 -63.41 -21.41
C ASP A 27 5.49 -63.33 -22.45
N GLY A 28 5.87 -63.25 -23.75
CA GLY A 28 4.92 -63.31 -24.88
C GLY A 28 5.56 -63.19 -26.30
N ALA A 29 5.88 -61.96 -26.70
CA ALA A 29 6.64 -61.57 -27.92
C ALA A 29 6.01 -61.79 -29.34
N ARG A 30 6.67 -61.15 -30.33
CA ARG A 30 6.57 -61.27 -31.82
C ARG A 30 5.40 -60.51 -32.51
N GLY A 31 5.60 -59.86 -33.68
CA GLY A 31 6.85 -59.57 -34.41
C GLY A 31 6.66 -59.12 -35.89
N PHE A 32 7.77 -58.66 -36.52
CA PHE A 32 7.95 -58.22 -37.94
C PHE A 32 7.32 -56.85 -38.33
N GLY A 33 7.96 -55.95 -39.09
CA GLY A 33 9.32 -55.89 -39.69
C GLY A 33 9.30 -55.58 -41.20
N GLY A 34 10.20 -54.80 -41.84
CA GLY A 34 11.38 -54.02 -41.39
C GLY A 34 12.21 -53.50 -42.60
N SER A 35 13.41 -52.90 -42.39
CA SER A 35 14.37 -52.36 -43.40
C SER A 35 14.00 -50.98 -44.02
N ALA A 36 14.87 -49.98 -44.26
CA ALA A 36 16.29 -49.68 -43.97
C ALA A 36 16.53 -48.14 -44.25
N GLY A 37 17.67 -47.47 -43.98
CA GLY A 37 18.93 -47.83 -43.31
C GLY A 37 20.08 -46.84 -43.67
N THR A 38 21.29 -47.04 -43.12
CA THR A 38 22.53 -46.21 -43.25
C THR A 38 22.57 -44.87 -42.48
N GLY A 39 23.78 -44.44 -42.09
CA GLY A 39 24.06 -43.21 -41.31
C GLY A 39 25.10 -43.43 -40.21
N ALA A 40 26.04 -42.49 -40.02
CA ALA A 40 27.11 -42.55 -39.01
C ALA A 40 26.98 -41.43 -37.97
N GLY A 41 27.70 -41.54 -36.85
CA GLY A 41 27.60 -40.63 -35.70
C GLY A 41 28.61 -39.47 -35.68
N GLY A 42 28.61 -38.75 -34.54
CA GLY A 42 29.23 -37.42 -34.38
C GLY A 42 28.19 -36.31 -34.59
N THR A 43 28.27 -35.13 -33.95
CA THR A 43 29.19 -34.63 -32.91
C THR A 43 28.47 -33.52 -32.14
N GLN A 44 28.70 -33.35 -30.84
CA GLN A 44 28.39 -32.09 -30.16
C GLN A 44 29.57 -31.12 -30.39
N THR A 45 29.28 -29.91 -30.85
CA THR A 45 30.26 -28.85 -31.09
C THR A 45 30.31 -27.87 -29.91
N ALA A 46 31.52 -27.48 -29.52
CA ALA A 46 31.76 -26.55 -28.42
C ALA A 46 32.44 -25.25 -28.91
N GLY A 47 32.38 -24.21 -28.08
CA GLY A 47 33.16 -22.97 -28.21
C GLY A 47 32.34 -21.71 -28.51
N PRO A 48 32.93 -20.52 -28.33
CA PRO A 48 34.33 -20.26 -27.94
C PRO A 48 34.51 -20.08 -26.43
N GLY A 49 35.76 -19.85 -25.99
CA GLY A 49 36.11 -19.49 -24.62
C GLY A 49 37.59 -19.13 -24.49
N THR A 50 38.07 -18.97 -23.25
CA THR A 50 39.49 -18.78 -22.89
C THR A 50 39.79 -19.58 -21.61
N GLY A 51 40.97 -20.16 -21.41
CA GLY A 51 42.16 -20.17 -22.27
C GLY A 51 43.46 -20.46 -21.51
N GLY A 52 43.46 -21.45 -20.61
CA GLY A 52 44.63 -21.84 -19.80
C GLY A 52 45.24 -23.16 -20.26
N GLN A 53 46.57 -23.28 -20.17
CA GLN A 53 47.29 -24.53 -20.44
C GLN A 53 47.15 -25.50 -19.26
N GLY A 54 47.03 -26.79 -19.55
CA GLY A 54 47.22 -27.84 -18.55
C GLY A 54 48.71 -28.11 -18.37
N ASP A 55 49.31 -27.56 -17.32
CA ASP A 55 50.72 -27.79 -17.01
C ASP A 55 50.94 -29.22 -16.48
N VAL A 56 51.96 -29.89 -17.02
CA VAL A 56 52.35 -31.24 -16.64
C VAL A 56 53.23 -31.18 -15.39
N CYS A 57 52.80 -31.85 -14.33
CA CYS A 57 53.49 -31.90 -13.04
C CYS A 57 54.25 -33.21 -12.83
N ASN A 58 55.13 -33.25 -11.82
CA ASN A 58 55.83 -34.45 -11.41
C ASN A 58 55.09 -35.14 -10.26
N ASP A 59 55.09 -36.47 -10.28
CA ASP A 59 54.42 -37.34 -9.32
C ASP A 59 54.80 -36.99 -7.86
N GLY A 60 53.82 -36.57 -7.05
CA GLY A 60 54.01 -36.13 -5.68
C GLY A 60 54.46 -34.67 -5.47
N GLU A 61 54.50 -33.82 -6.51
CA GLU A 61 54.53 -32.36 -6.30
C GLU A 61 53.20 -31.87 -5.69
N VAL A 62 53.27 -30.78 -4.93
CA VAL A 62 52.11 -30.10 -4.30
C VAL A 62 52.17 -28.62 -4.66
N GLN A 63 51.03 -28.00 -4.95
CA GLN A 63 50.92 -26.56 -5.15
C GLN A 63 49.60 -25.98 -4.61
N ASP A 64 49.62 -24.68 -4.31
CA ASP A 64 48.40 -23.89 -4.04
C ASP A 64 47.37 -24.07 -5.15
N CYS A 65 46.10 -24.19 -4.77
CA CYS A 65 44.96 -24.24 -5.67
C CYS A 65 43.84 -23.32 -5.17
N LYS A 66 43.04 -22.79 -6.10
CA LYS A 66 41.97 -21.83 -5.81
C LYS A 66 40.73 -22.15 -6.62
N VAL A 67 39.58 -22.26 -5.96
CA VAL A 67 38.31 -22.63 -6.58
C VAL A 67 37.24 -21.62 -6.21
N THR A 68 36.72 -20.90 -7.19
CA THR A 68 35.57 -20.01 -7.02
C THR A 68 34.30 -20.85 -6.90
N LEU A 69 33.73 -20.93 -5.69
CA LEU A 69 32.54 -21.73 -5.42
C LEU A 69 31.24 -20.97 -5.73
N SER A 70 31.29 -19.64 -5.70
CA SER A 70 30.18 -18.73 -6.03
C SER A 70 30.75 -17.32 -6.33
N PRO A 71 29.97 -16.37 -6.88
CA PRO A 71 30.46 -15.01 -7.15
C PRO A 71 31.04 -14.26 -5.94
N LEU A 72 30.69 -14.68 -4.71
CA LEU A 72 31.08 -14.02 -3.46
C LEU A 72 32.01 -14.85 -2.57
N ASN A 73 32.37 -16.09 -2.95
CA ASN A 73 33.21 -16.97 -2.12
C ASN A 73 34.26 -17.72 -2.92
N CYS A 74 35.50 -17.69 -2.44
CA CYS A 74 36.62 -18.44 -3.00
C CYS A 74 37.21 -19.39 -1.95
N PHE A 75 37.51 -20.61 -2.38
CA PHE A 75 38.23 -21.63 -1.62
C PHE A 75 39.71 -21.60 -1.99
N VAL A 76 40.59 -21.76 -1.00
CA VAL A 76 42.04 -21.87 -1.18
C VAL A 76 42.51 -23.12 -0.42
N GLY A 77 43.25 -23.98 -1.11
CA GLY A 77 43.79 -25.23 -0.57
C GLY A 77 45.07 -25.64 -1.29
N GLU A 78 45.45 -26.91 -1.17
CA GLU A 78 46.55 -27.52 -1.92
C GLU A 78 46.05 -28.62 -2.85
N GLN A 79 46.71 -28.81 -3.99
CA GLN A 79 46.48 -29.93 -4.90
C GLN A 79 47.78 -30.72 -5.09
N THR A 80 47.71 -32.04 -4.98
CA THR A 80 48.86 -32.94 -5.18
C THR A 80 48.83 -33.53 -6.60
N CYS A 81 49.99 -33.71 -7.22
CA CYS A 81 50.12 -34.35 -8.53
C CYS A 81 50.15 -35.89 -8.41
N ASP A 82 49.31 -36.59 -9.16
CA ASP A 82 49.28 -38.05 -9.29
C ASP A 82 49.22 -38.44 -10.78
N ALA A 83 50.04 -39.41 -11.19
CA ALA A 83 50.24 -39.87 -12.57
C ALA A 83 50.57 -38.74 -13.58
N GLY A 84 51.13 -37.62 -13.11
CA GLY A 84 51.45 -36.44 -13.92
C GLY A 84 50.27 -35.49 -14.18
N GLN A 85 49.19 -35.60 -13.41
CA GLN A 85 48.06 -34.67 -13.41
C GLN A 85 47.79 -34.13 -12.00
N TRP A 86 47.43 -32.85 -11.88
CA TRP A 86 47.00 -32.28 -10.61
C TRP A 86 45.66 -32.88 -10.17
N GLY A 87 45.60 -33.34 -8.91
CA GLY A 87 44.39 -33.82 -8.27
C GLY A 87 43.39 -32.71 -7.93
N PRO A 88 42.31 -33.03 -7.21
CA PRO A 88 41.38 -32.01 -6.71
C PRO A 88 42.07 -31.06 -5.72
N CYS A 89 41.44 -29.90 -5.50
CA CYS A 89 41.87 -28.93 -4.52
C CYS A 89 41.35 -29.33 -3.13
N GLU A 90 42.25 -29.68 -2.20
CA GLU A 90 41.92 -30.23 -0.88
C GLU A 90 42.33 -29.28 0.26
N GLU A 91 41.74 -29.48 1.45
CA GLU A 91 41.98 -28.63 2.63
C GLU A 91 43.35 -28.94 3.27
N ALA A 92 44.32 -28.05 3.08
CA ALA A 92 45.53 -27.99 3.89
C ALA A 92 45.21 -27.57 5.34
N GLU A 93 46.05 -27.94 6.32
CA GLU A 93 45.87 -27.58 7.73
C GLU A 93 45.94 -26.04 7.94
N GLY A 94 44.78 -25.38 7.91
CA GLY A 94 44.64 -23.92 7.99
C GLY A 94 43.81 -23.28 6.86
N ALA A 95 43.30 -24.07 5.90
CA ALA A 95 42.38 -23.57 4.88
C ALA A 95 41.12 -22.93 5.48
N THR A 96 40.64 -21.85 4.88
CA THR A 96 39.40 -21.15 5.26
C THR A 96 38.65 -20.66 4.04
N THR A 97 37.32 -20.80 4.04
CA THR A 97 36.45 -20.13 3.08
C THR A 97 36.40 -18.63 3.38
N LYS A 98 36.64 -17.80 2.38
CA LYS A 98 36.58 -16.34 2.52
C LYS A 98 35.56 -15.72 1.58
N SER A 99 34.75 -14.83 2.14
CA SER A 99 33.91 -13.92 1.37
C SER A 99 34.76 -12.77 0.83
N LEU A 100 34.38 -12.23 -0.33
CA LEU A 100 35.05 -11.12 -0.99
C LEU A 100 34.28 -9.81 -0.78
N GLY A 101 34.95 -8.80 -0.22
CA GLY A 101 34.45 -7.42 -0.21
C GLY A 101 34.51 -6.76 -1.59
N PRO A 102 33.86 -5.59 -1.78
CA PRO A 102 33.83 -4.89 -3.06
C PRO A 102 35.23 -4.44 -3.53
N PRO A 103 35.44 -4.24 -4.84
CA PRO A 103 36.78 -4.11 -5.43
C PRO A 103 37.41 -2.72 -5.27
N GLY A 104 37.82 -2.37 -4.05
CA GLY A 104 38.59 -1.17 -3.72
C GLY A 104 40.03 -1.46 -3.29
N GLY A 105 41.02 -0.98 -4.06
CA GLY A 105 42.32 -0.59 -3.49
C GLY A 105 43.36 -1.66 -3.08
N CYS A 106 43.35 -2.90 -3.61
CA CYS A 106 44.34 -3.92 -3.22
C CYS A 106 45.13 -4.52 -4.42
N PRO A 107 46.22 -3.88 -4.91
CA PRO A 107 46.83 -4.20 -6.22
C PRO A 107 47.56 -5.54 -6.39
N SER A 108 47.74 -6.35 -5.32
CA SER A 108 48.53 -7.60 -5.41
C SER A 108 48.23 -8.69 -4.38
N ASN A 109 47.53 -8.44 -3.27
CA ASN A 109 47.22 -9.48 -2.29
C ASN A 109 45.96 -9.17 -1.44
N PRO A 110 44.77 -9.69 -1.81
CA PRO A 110 43.53 -9.52 -1.04
C PRO A 110 43.42 -10.43 0.21
N CYS A 111 44.54 -10.86 0.79
CA CYS A 111 44.58 -11.71 1.99
C CYS A 111 45.61 -11.24 3.04
N ASN A 112 46.05 -9.97 2.97
CA ASN A 112 46.97 -9.39 3.96
C ASN A 112 46.24 -8.99 5.25
N LEU A 113 46.81 -9.32 6.41
CA LEU A 113 46.26 -9.05 7.75
C LEU A 113 46.37 -7.57 8.19
N GLY A 114 46.95 -6.70 7.37
CA GLY A 114 47.19 -5.28 7.68
C GLY A 114 46.10 -4.31 7.22
N CYS A 115 44.93 -4.79 6.80
CA CYS A 115 43.88 -3.98 6.14
C CYS A 115 42.51 -4.02 6.83
N ASN A 116 42.48 -4.17 8.16
CA ASN A 116 41.24 -4.16 8.95
C ASN A 116 40.78 -2.72 9.24
N SER A 117 40.27 -2.04 8.21
CA SER A 117 39.55 -0.75 8.29
C SER A 117 38.33 -0.83 7.40
N TYR A 118 37.15 -0.54 7.93
CA TYR A 118 35.86 -0.76 7.26
C TYR A 118 35.36 0.53 6.61
N ASP A 119 35.95 0.88 5.46
CA ASP A 119 35.57 2.05 4.66
C ASP A 119 34.25 1.78 3.89
N GLU A 120 33.14 1.76 4.65
CA GLU A 120 31.77 1.54 4.15
C GLU A 120 31.15 2.89 3.74
N ASN A 121 31.23 3.19 2.44
CA ASN A 121 30.61 4.37 1.85
C ASN A 121 29.12 4.08 1.53
N PRO A 122 28.14 4.69 2.23
CA PRO A 122 26.73 4.33 2.09
C PRO A 122 26.17 4.70 0.71
N PRO A 123 25.16 3.96 0.18
CA PRO A 123 24.58 4.21 -1.15
C PRO A 123 23.70 5.47 -1.18
N GLY A 124 24.35 6.64 -1.14
CA GLY A 124 23.73 7.96 -1.11
C GLY A 124 23.39 8.51 -2.50
N GLY A 125 22.38 7.93 -3.16
CA GLY A 125 21.66 8.64 -4.23
C GLY A 125 20.86 9.81 -3.66
N ILE A 126 20.64 10.87 -4.44
CA ILE A 126 19.82 12.02 -4.00
C ILE A 126 18.37 11.55 -3.84
N SER A 127 17.83 11.62 -2.62
CA SER A 127 16.40 11.40 -2.38
C SER A 127 15.60 12.52 -3.04
N LEU A 128 14.70 12.16 -3.95
CA LEU A 128 13.89 13.14 -4.66
C LEU A 128 12.90 13.82 -3.71
N PRO A 129 12.51 15.09 -3.95
CA PRO A 129 11.19 15.51 -3.51
C PRO A 129 10.14 14.57 -4.16
N PRO A 130 9.02 14.27 -3.49
CA PRO A 130 7.96 13.50 -4.13
C PRO A 130 7.51 14.26 -5.39
N ASN A 131 7.72 13.67 -6.57
CA ASN A 131 7.35 14.28 -7.85
C ASN A 131 5.82 14.48 -7.83
N THR A 132 5.40 15.74 -7.78
CA THR A 132 3.98 16.09 -7.59
C THR A 132 3.22 15.87 -8.88
N ASP A 133 1.98 15.36 -8.79
CA ASP A 133 1.02 15.44 -9.90
C ASP A 133 0.96 16.89 -10.44
N PRO A 134 0.85 17.09 -11.77
CA PRO A 134 0.52 18.40 -12.31
C PRO A 134 -0.88 18.81 -11.80
N PRO A 135 -1.02 19.93 -11.06
CA PRO A 135 -2.24 20.22 -10.33
C PRO A 135 -3.44 20.43 -11.26
N PRO A 136 -4.55 19.68 -11.07
CA PRO A 136 -5.84 20.01 -11.68
C PRO A 136 -6.24 21.42 -11.25
N GLY A 137 -6.39 22.34 -12.21
CA GLY A 137 -6.70 23.75 -11.90
C GLY A 137 -5.51 24.62 -11.47
N GLY A 138 -4.26 24.15 -11.58
CA GLY A 138 -3.10 25.04 -11.53
C GLY A 138 -3.20 26.09 -12.63
N ALA A 139 -3.39 27.36 -12.24
CA ALA A 139 -3.78 28.48 -13.12
C ALA A 139 -2.63 29.01 -14.00
N SER A 140 -1.98 28.09 -14.72
CA SER A 140 -0.93 28.31 -15.71
C SER A 140 -1.43 29.17 -16.87
N SER A 141 -1.23 30.48 -16.75
CA SER A 141 -1.67 31.48 -17.71
C SER A 141 -0.86 31.44 -19.01
N GLY A 142 -1.09 30.40 -19.81
CA GLY A 142 -0.37 30.13 -21.06
C GLY A 142 -0.71 28.78 -21.72
N LEU A 143 -1.21 27.79 -20.97
CA LEU A 143 -1.63 26.50 -21.54
C LEU A 143 -3.02 26.56 -22.20
N ASP A 144 -3.33 25.59 -23.06
CA ASP A 144 -4.64 25.47 -23.70
C ASP A 144 -5.72 25.07 -22.66
N PRO A 145 -6.90 25.73 -22.62
CA PRO A 145 -7.96 25.39 -21.67
C PRO A 145 -8.50 23.95 -21.78
N THR A 146 -8.30 23.25 -22.91
CA THR A 146 -8.67 21.83 -23.06
C THR A 146 -7.77 20.91 -22.22
N TRP A 147 -6.51 21.27 -22.03
CA TRP A 147 -5.55 20.48 -21.27
C TRP A 147 -5.86 20.45 -19.77
N GLN A 148 -6.38 21.56 -19.25
CA GLN A 148 -6.89 21.68 -17.88
C GLN A 148 -8.10 20.76 -17.60
N GLN A 149 -8.73 20.18 -18.64
CA GLN A 149 -9.89 19.29 -18.53
C GLN A 149 -9.56 17.81 -18.80
N ALA A 150 -8.40 17.49 -19.38
CA ALA A 150 -8.06 16.12 -19.83
C ALA A 150 -6.91 15.46 -19.05
N GLY A 151 -6.14 16.23 -18.27
CA GLY A 151 -5.00 15.74 -17.50
C GLY A 151 -3.67 15.86 -18.26
N LEU A 152 -2.67 16.43 -17.58
CA LEU A 152 -1.35 16.69 -18.17
C LEU A 152 -0.43 15.45 -18.16
N LYS A 153 -0.73 14.45 -17.32
CA LYS A 153 0.13 13.27 -17.11
C LYS A 153 -0.06 12.13 -18.11
N ASP A 154 -1.16 12.10 -18.86
CA ASP A 154 -1.42 11.21 -20.00
C ASP A 154 -0.74 11.78 -21.26
N SER A 155 0.11 11.00 -21.95
CA SER A 155 0.84 11.46 -23.14
C SER A 155 -0.04 11.73 -24.36
N THR A 156 -1.28 11.20 -24.36
CA THR A 156 -2.30 11.47 -25.38
C THR A 156 -3.21 12.67 -25.04
N HIS A 157 -3.20 13.13 -23.79
CA HIS A 157 -4.14 14.12 -23.24
C HIS A 157 -5.63 13.82 -23.56
N THR A 158 -6.03 12.55 -23.43
CA THR A 158 -7.41 12.08 -23.66
C THR A 158 -8.15 11.69 -22.38
N GLY A 159 -7.45 11.47 -21.27
CA GLY A 159 -8.01 10.89 -20.05
C GLY A 159 -8.29 9.38 -20.18
N THR A 160 -7.65 8.71 -21.15
CA THR A 160 -7.75 7.25 -21.30
C THR A 160 -6.82 6.57 -20.27
N PRO A 161 -7.26 5.49 -19.60
CA PRO A 161 -6.37 4.73 -18.71
C PRO A 161 -5.12 4.23 -19.45
N CYS A 162 -3.96 4.40 -18.82
CA CYS A 162 -2.68 4.02 -19.39
C CYS A 162 -2.53 2.48 -19.50
N SER A 163 -1.63 2.03 -20.37
CA SER A 163 -1.34 0.62 -20.62
C SER A 163 0.17 0.28 -20.63
N ALA A 164 1.03 1.27 -20.90
CA ALA A 164 2.48 1.17 -20.94
C ALA A 164 3.14 2.45 -20.39
N THR A 165 4.45 2.39 -20.10
CA THR A 165 5.25 3.54 -19.61
C THR A 165 5.15 4.76 -20.53
N SER A 166 5.14 4.53 -21.85
CA SER A 166 5.00 5.54 -22.92
C SER A 166 3.68 6.31 -22.93
N ASP A 167 2.68 5.84 -22.20
CA ASP A 167 1.36 6.46 -22.15
C ASP A 167 1.33 7.63 -21.14
N CYS A 168 2.49 7.95 -20.53
CA CYS A 168 2.64 8.92 -19.44
C CYS A 168 3.74 9.97 -19.71
N ASN A 169 3.55 11.18 -19.20
CA ASN A 169 4.49 12.31 -19.30
C ASN A 169 5.18 12.63 -17.94
N PHE A 170 6.14 13.56 -17.94
CA PHE A 170 6.61 14.30 -16.74
C PHE A 170 7.18 13.44 -15.60
N ASP A 171 8.05 12.48 -15.93
CA ASP A 171 8.64 11.53 -14.96
C ASP A 171 7.58 10.73 -14.17
N HIS A 172 6.53 10.29 -14.88
CA HIS A 172 5.53 9.32 -14.40
C HIS A 172 5.69 7.98 -15.14
N TYR A 173 5.08 6.93 -14.61
CA TYR A 173 4.93 5.61 -15.25
C TYR A 173 3.49 5.11 -15.09
N CYS A 174 3.10 4.13 -15.90
CA CYS A 174 1.78 3.54 -15.81
C CYS A 174 1.67 2.51 -14.67
N SER A 175 0.70 2.68 -13.77
CA SER A 175 0.38 1.71 -12.73
C SER A 175 -1.13 1.59 -12.51
N GLY A 176 -1.67 0.38 -12.66
CA GLY A 176 -3.10 0.10 -12.44
C GLY A 176 -4.08 0.68 -13.47
N GLY A 177 -3.60 1.47 -14.42
CA GLY A 177 -4.40 2.29 -15.35
C GLY A 177 -4.19 3.79 -15.16
N ASP A 178 -3.51 4.21 -14.09
CA ASP A 178 -3.16 5.61 -13.83
C ASP A 178 -1.67 5.88 -14.11
N CYS A 179 -1.39 7.03 -14.72
CA CYS A 179 -0.03 7.59 -14.70
C CYS A 179 0.29 8.11 -13.30
N VAL A 180 1.37 7.60 -12.70
CA VAL A 180 1.78 7.93 -11.34
C VAL A 180 3.30 8.23 -11.28
N PRO A 181 3.75 9.08 -10.34
CA PRO A 181 5.16 9.43 -10.17
C PRO A 181 6.12 8.21 -10.10
N TRP A 182 7.24 8.26 -10.82
CA TRP A 182 8.31 7.26 -10.66
C TRP A 182 8.90 7.30 -9.23
N PRO A 183 8.97 6.17 -8.51
CA PRO A 183 9.63 6.13 -7.21
C PRO A 183 11.14 6.47 -7.29
N THR A 184 11.70 6.96 -6.18
CA THR A 184 13.15 7.20 -6.07
C THR A 184 13.91 5.87 -6.24
N GLY A 185 14.89 5.84 -7.14
CA GLY A 185 15.68 4.63 -7.45
C GLY A 185 15.04 3.67 -8.48
N ASN A 186 13.79 3.87 -8.89
CA ASN A 186 13.14 3.02 -9.89
C ASN A 186 13.39 3.49 -11.33
N PHE A 187 13.44 2.54 -12.25
CA PHE A 187 13.62 2.73 -13.70
C PHE A 187 12.91 1.60 -14.47
N ASP A 188 12.70 1.80 -15.77
CA ASP A 188 12.13 0.81 -16.67
C ASP A 188 13.21 -0.19 -17.13
N ASN A 189 13.11 -1.43 -16.65
CA ASN A 189 14.05 -2.50 -16.98
C ASN A 189 13.80 -3.16 -18.36
N MET A 190 12.90 -2.59 -19.15
CA MET A 190 12.63 -2.98 -20.54
C MET A 190 13.07 -1.90 -21.55
N ALA A 191 13.63 -0.77 -21.08
CA ALA A 191 14.06 0.34 -21.91
C ALA A 191 15.20 -0.02 -22.90
N GLY A 192 16.13 -0.91 -22.56
CA GLY A 192 17.23 -1.31 -23.46
C GLY A 192 18.17 -0.16 -23.88
N GLY A 193 18.27 0.88 -23.05
CA GLY A 193 18.95 2.15 -23.29
C GLY A 193 18.64 3.16 -22.18
N PRO A 194 19.28 4.34 -22.20
CA PRO A 194 18.89 5.46 -21.34
C PRO A 194 17.49 5.98 -21.72
N ASN A 195 16.80 6.58 -20.77
CA ASN A 195 15.60 7.40 -20.99
C ASN A 195 15.68 8.58 -20.00
N LEU A 196 15.68 9.82 -20.50
CA LEU A 196 15.81 11.00 -19.63
C LEU A 196 14.48 11.73 -19.47
N THR A 197 13.98 11.73 -18.24
CA THR A 197 12.74 12.40 -17.87
C THR A 197 13.03 13.67 -17.06
N VAL A 198 12.11 14.63 -17.09
CA VAL A 198 12.17 15.86 -16.28
C VAL A 198 10.93 15.91 -15.38
N PRO A 199 11.07 15.75 -14.05
CA PRO A 199 9.95 15.90 -13.13
C PRO A 199 9.45 17.35 -13.08
N ILE A 200 8.31 17.58 -12.43
CA ILE A 200 7.75 18.94 -12.34
C ILE A 200 8.67 19.84 -11.51
N VAL A 201 9.10 20.96 -12.08
CA VAL A 201 10.10 21.84 -11.47
C VAL A 201 9.42 22.82 -10.52
N CYS A 202 9.32 22.41 -9.26
CA CYS A 202 8.86 23.24 -8.16
C CYS A 202 10.00 24.15 -7.65
N GLY A 203 9.98 25.43 -8.05
CA GLY A 203 11.00 26.41 -7.67
C GLY A 203 12.09 26.59 -8.73
N ASN A 204 13.34 26.80 -8.32
CA ASN A 204 14.42 27.20 -9.22
C ASN A 204 15.26 26.04 -9.77
N ASP A 205 15.04 24.82 -9.30
CA ASP A 205 15.99 23.71 -9.44
C ASP A 205 15.51 22.67 -10.45
N ILE A 206 16.11 22.70 -11.64
CA ILE A 206 15.81 21.74 -12.70
C ILE A 206 16.47 20.40 -12.35
N LEU A 207 15.68 19.33 -12.28
CA LEU A 207 16.16 17.96 -12.16
C LEU A 207 16.09 17.26 -13.53
N VAL A 208 17.04 16.36 -13.80
CA VAL A 208 16.96 15.40 -14.90
C VAL A 208 17.14 14.00 -14.32
N CYS A 209 16.18 13.12 -14.57
CA CYS A 209 16.16 11.74 -14.11
C CYS A 209 16.52 10.79 -15.23
N ASN A 210 17.18 9.67 -14.94
CA ASN A 210 17.36 8.56 -15.89
C ASN A 210 16.46 7.39 -15.48
N ARG A 211 15.42 7.14 -16.27
CA ARG A 211 14.49 6.02 -16.09
C ARG A 211 14.74 4.87 -17.06
N GLY A 212 15.84 4.90 -17.80
CA GLY A 212 16.32 3.77 -18.61
C GLY A 212 17.13 2.75 -17.80
N ASP A 213 17.43 1.61 -18.43
CA ASP A 213 18.22 0.51 -17.82
C ASP A 213 19.74 0.66 -18.04
N ALA A 214 20.17 1.65 -18.82
CA ALA A 214 21.57 2.00 -19.07
C ALA A 214 21.92 3.40 -18.55
N GLN A 215 23.16 3.58 -18.11
CA GLN A 215 23.69 4.88 -17.65
C GLN A 215 23.64 5.92 -18.79
N ALA A 216 22.98 7.05 -18.54
CA ALA A 216 23.03 8.21 -19.43
C ALA A 216 24.38 8.93 -19.31
N PRO A 217 25.05 9.30 -20.40
CA PRO A 217 26.34 9.99 -20.34
C PRO A 217 26.20 11.46 -19.90
N ALA A 218 27.31 12.03 -19.43
CA ALA A 218 27.41 13.45 -19.17
C ALA A 218 27.29 14.27 -20.48
N GLY A 219 26.60 15.41 -20.42
CA GLY A 219 26.43 16.32 -21.56
C GLY A 219 25.05 16.29 -22.23
N ALA A 220 24.09 15.55 -21.67
CA ALA A 220 22.68 15.63 -22.09
C ALA A 220 22.19 17.08 -22.02
N THR A 221 21.55 17.56 -23.10
CA THR A 221 21.26 18.98 -23.30
C THR A 221 19.89 19.33 -22.74
N VAL A 222 19.83 20.29 -21.81
CA VAL A 222 18.58 20.76 -21.19
C VAL A 222 18.23 22.14 -21.73
N GLN A 223 16.99 22.30 -22.20
CA GLN A 223 16.48 23.54 -22.79
C GLN A 223 15.25 24.03 -22.04
N VAL A 224 15.21 25.33 -21.72
CA VAL A 224 13.99 25.99 -21.20
C VAL A 224 13.33 26.72 -22.37
N VAL A 225 12.09 26.38 -22.70
CA VAL A 225 11.41 26.82 -23.92
C VAL A 225 10.02 27.43 -23.63
N ASP A 226 9.49 28.20 -24.59
CA ASP A 226 8.09 28.65 -24.54
C ASP A 226 7.14 27.49 -24.28
N ALA A 227 6.10 27.70 -23.45
CA ALA A 227 5.10 26.68 -23.19
C ALA A 227 4.16 26.51 -24.40
N ILE A 228 4.53 25.63 -25.33
CA ILE A 228 3.74 25.29 -26.52
C ILE A 228 3.17 23.88 -26.39
N ALA A 229 1.84 23.78 -26.45
CA ALA A 229 1.10 22.52 -26.29
C ALA A 229 1.53 21.42 -27.30
N SER A 230 1.91 21.78 -28.52
CA SER A 230 2.32 20.82 -29.56
C SER A 230 3.75 20.31 -29.45
N ASP A 231 4.52 20.74 -28.44
CA ASP A 231 5.91 20.33 -28.28
C ASP A 231 6.07 19.12 -27.33
N ILE A 232 5.19 18.95 -26.34
CA ILE A 232 5.13 17.73 -25.49
C ILE A 232 4.72 16.53 -26.36
N GLY A 233 5.27 15.35 -26.05
CA GLY A 233 5.09 14.17 -26.90
C GLY A 233 5.94 14.23 -28.18
N THR A 234 6.95 15.09 -28.24
CA THR A 234 7.84 15.22 -29.42
C THR A 234 9.32 15.27 -29.04
N CYS A 235 10.17 14.71 -29.91
CA CYS A 235 11.62 14.65 -29.68
C CYS A 235 12.39 15.92 -30.13
N ALA A 236 11.73 17.09 -30.17
CA ALA A 236 12.39 18.39 -30.36
C ALA A 236 11.42 19.57 -30.13
N PRO A 237 11.79 20.60 -29.33
CA PRO A 237 11.00 21.83 -29.19
C PRO A 237 10.86 22.61 -30.51
N THR A 238 9.69 23.22 -30.71
CA THR A 238 9.41 24.19 -31.76
C THR A 238 9.31 25.62 -31.23
N GLY A 239 9.07 25.79 -29.92
CA GLY A 239 9.03 27.08 -29.21
C GLY A 239 10.39 27.77 -29.08
N THR A 240 10.37 29.04 -28.63
CA THR A 240 11.61 29.81 -28.44
C THR A 240 12.40 29.25 -27.28
N VAL A 241 13.67 28.91 -27.51
CA VAL A 241 14.62 28.52 -26.46
C VAL A 241 15.08 29.77 -25.70
N HIS A 242 14.71 29.86 -24.42
CA HIS A 242 15.11 30.94 -23.51
C HIS A 242 16.47 30.67 -22.86
N CYS A 243 16.82 29.39 -22.65
CA CYS A 243 18.11 28.97 -22.14
C CYS A 243 18.47 27.55 -22.58
N THR A 244 19.77 27.26 -22.65
CA THR A 244 20.34 25.93 -22.87
C THR A 244 21.49 25.69 -21.90
N THR A 245 21.52 24.51 -21.27
CA THR A 245 22.58 24.03 -20.38
C THR A 245 22.76 22.52 -20.58
N THR A 246 23.66 21.87 -19.84
CA THR A 246 23.96 20.43 -19.99
C THR A 246 24.19 19.72 -18.67
N THR A 247 23.88 18.43 -18.57
CA THR A 247 24.23 17.61 -17.39
C THR A 247 25.74 17.56 -17.20
N THR A 248 26.21 17.73 -15.95
CA THR A 248 27.65 17.86 -15.64
C THR A 248 28.35 16.53 -15.35
N GLY A 249 27.59 15.43 -15.24
CA GLY A 249 28.06 14.09 -14.96
C GLY A 249 27.09 13.05 -15.56
N PRO A 250 27.48 11.76 -15.60
CA PRO A 250 26.57 10.69 -15.99
C PRO A 250 25.43 10.52 -14.98
N ILE A 251 24.34 9.88 -15.41
CA ILE A 251 23.17 9.57 -14.57
C ILE A 251 22.91 8.07 -14.64
N ASP A 252 23.08 7.37 -13.53
CA ASP A 252 22.82 5.93 -13.43
C ASP A 252 21.30 5.62 -13.47
N PRO A 253 20.90 4.40 -13.86
CA PRO A 253 19.51 3.94 -13.81
C PRO A 253 18.81 4.24 -12.47
N GLY A 254 17.65 4.89 -12.54
CA GLY A 254 16.82 5.27 -11.40
C GLY A 254 17.33 6.47 -10.59
N GLN A 255 18.43 7.10 -11.00
CA GLN A 255 18.99 8.29 -10.37
C GLN A 255 18.56 9.58 -11.09
N CYS A 256 18.69 10.71 -10.40
CA CYS A 256 18.48 12.03 -10.98
C CYS A 256 19.61 12.99 -10.58
N THR A 257 19.84 14.02 -11.40
CA THR A 257 20.87 15.04 -11.19
C THR A 257 20.29 16.45 -11.30
N GLN A 258 20.82 17.39 -10.51
CA GLN A 258 20.39 18.79 -10.52
C GLN A 258 21.16 19.57 -11.60
N VAL A 259 20.43 20.09 -12.58
CA VAL A 259 20.99 20.80 -13.72
C VAL A 259 20.91 22.31 -13.51
N ASN A 260 22.08 22.91 -13.29
CA ASN A 260 22.22 24.33 -13.03
C ASN A 260 22.42 25.16 -14.31
N GLY A 261 22.08 26.45 -14.23
CA GLY A 261 22.44 27.45 -15.25
C GLY A 261 21.25 28.05 -16.01
N CYS A 262 20.09 27.37 -16.04
CA CYS A 262 18.87 27.89 -16.68
C CYS A 262 17.79 28.39 -15.70
N ASN A 263 18.09 28.40 -14.40
CA ASN A 263 17.21 28.84 -13.33
C ASN A 263 16.66 30.28 -13.60
N GLY A 264 17.49 31.16 -14.19
CA GLY A 264 17.09 32.53 -14.55
C GLY A 264 16.17 32.69 -15.77
N ALA A 265 15.87 31.59 -16.50
CA ALA A 265 14.91 31.57 -17.60
C ALA A 265 13.52 31.04 -17.19
N LEU A 266 13.39 30.55 -15.95
CA LEU A 266 12.14 30.07 -15.35
C LEU A 266 11.26 31.27 -14.94
N VAL A 267 10.45 31.79 -15.88
CA VAL A 267 9.64 33.00 -15.68
C VAL A 267 8.23 32.86 -16.28
N GLY A 268 7.22 32.77 -15.41
CA GLY A 268 5.86 32.35 -15.80
C GLY A 268 5.86 30.88 -16.26
N THR A 269 4.85 30.46 -17.01
CA THR A 269 4.80 29.08 -17.52
C THR A 269 5.92 28.84 -18.55
N ARG A 270 6.67 27.74 -18.40
CA ARG A 270 7.71 27.28 -19.32
C ARG A 270 7.68 25.77 -19.42
N LEU A 271 8.12 25.26 -20.58
CA LEU A 271 8.48 23.85 -20.71
C LEU A 271 9.99 23.69 -20.59
N ILE A 272 10.38 22.51 -20.15
CA ILE A 272 11.77 22.09 -20.01
C ILE A 272 11.90 20.80 -20.82
N TYR A 273 12.87 20.76 -21.72
CA TYR A 273 13.16 19.62 -22.59
C TYR A 273 14.56 19.09 -22.29
N VAL A 274 14.76 17.78 -22.35
CA VAL A 274 16.08 17.16 -22.31
C VAL A 274 16.35 16.32 -23.57
N ASP A 275 17.57 16.43 -24.09
CA ASP A 275 18.12 15.63 -25.20
C ASP A 275 19.35 14.86 -24.69
N GLY A 276 19.15 13.59 -24.33
CA GLY A 276 20.13 12.62 -23.88
C GLY A 276 20.95 11.99 -25.00
N SER A 277 21.33 12.78 -26.01
CA SER A 277 22.30 12.38 -27.02
C SER A 277 23.52 11.67 -26.38
N PRO A 278 23.82 10.40 -26.75
CA PRO A 278 23.31 9.68 -27.91
C PRO A 278 22.09 8.77 -27.61
N SER A 279 20.95 9.11 -28.23
CA SER A 279 19.77 8.25 -28.39
C SER A 279 19.24 7.60 -27.11
N GLU A 280 18.36 8.32 -26.42
CA GLU A 280 17.35 7.68 -25.56
C GLU A 280 16.50 6.67 -26.36
N THR A 281 15.89 5.70 -25.69
CA THR A 281 14.99 4.71 -26.32
C THR A 281 13.65 5.33 -26.73
N VAL A 282 13.15 6.23 -25.88
CA VAL A 282 11.92 7.00 -26.00
C VAL A 282 12.35 8.47 -25.91
N CYS A 283 11.69 9.39 -26.61
CA CYS A 283 12.11 10.80 -26.64
C CYS A 283 10.93 11.79 -26.63
N ASP A 284 9.73 11.26 -26.43
CA ASP A 284 8.45 11.91 -26.36
C ASP A 284 8.02 12.16 -24.89
N ASP A 285 8.62 11.46 -23.93
CA ASP A 285 8.48 11.64 -22.48
C ASP A 285 9.58 12.52 -21.83
N SER A 286 10.57 12.97 -22.61
CA SER A 286 11.72 13.81 -22.19
C SER A 286 11.38 15.27 -21.83
N TRP A 287 10.20 15.49 -21.26
CA TRP A 287 9.57 16.80 -21.00
C TRP A 287 9.27 17.03 -19.52
N GLY A 288 9.40 18.29 -19.12
CA GLY A 288 9.11 18.85 -17.80
C GLY A 288 8.31 20.15 -17.94
N ILE A 289 7.58 20.53 -16.89
CA ILE A 289 6.87 21.81 -16.83
C ILE A 289 7.28 22.62 -15.60
N TYR A 290 7.30 23.94 -15.78
CA TYR A 290 7.52 24.94 -14.76
C TYR A 290 6.42 26.01 -14.84
N ASP A 291 5.96 26.52 -13.70
CA ASP A 291 5.18 27.75 -13.63
C ASP A 291 5.52 28.57 -12.37
N ASN A 292 5.45 29.90 -12.51
CA ASN A 292 5.73 30.87 -11.44
C ASN A 292 4.43 31.55 -10.92
N GLY A 293 3.28 31.25 -11.52
CA GLY A 293 1.97 31.73 -11.09
C GLY A 293 1.28 30.80 -10.08
N GLY A 294 1.44 29.49 -10.26
CA GLY A 294 1.02 28.48 -9.29
C GLY A 294 1.82 28.55 -8.00
N THR A 295 1.14 28.57 -6.86
CA THR A 295 1.73 28.08 -5.62
C THR A 295 2.05 26.60 -5.80
N CYS A 296 3.32 26.21 -5.61
CA CYS A 296 3.72 24.82 -5.43
C CYS A 296 3.24 24.29 -4.05
N ASN A 297 1.95 24.41 -3.79
CA ASN A 297 1.29 23.57 -2.81
C ASN A 297 1.43 22.15 -3.34
N CYS A 298 2.12 21.31 -2.58
CA CYS A 298 1.82 19.89 -2.62
C CYS A 298 0.39 19.74 -2.08
N SER A 299 -0.61 19.86 -2.96
CA SER A 299 -1.84 19.15 -2.71
C SER A 299 -1.48 17.67 -2.75
N VAL A 300 -1.24 17.09 -1.58
CA VAL A 300 -1.73 15.74 -1.36
C VAL A 300 -3.23 15.82 -1.60
N ASN A 301 -3.64 15.47 -2.83
CA ASN A 301 -4.99 15.02 -3.11
C ASN A 301 -5.16 13.66 -2.41
N ASN A 302 -5.11 13.71 -1.07
CA ASN A 302 -5.64 12.68 -0.19
C ASN A 302 -7.13 12.65 -0.52
N SER A 303 -7.48 11.69 -1.37
CA SER A 303 -8.79 11.55 -2.00
C SER A 303 -9.92 11.57 -0.97
N SER A 304 -11.12 11.89 -1.45
CA SER A 304 -12.41 11.65 -0.77
C SER A 304 -12.30 10.56 0.28
N ALA A 305 -12.45 10.94 1.56
CA ALA A 305 -12.41 9.99 2.65
C ALA A 305 -13.51 8.94 2.42
N GLY A 306 -13.09 7.73 2.05
CA GLY A 306 -13.98 6.70 1.56
C GLY A 306 -15.11 6.42 2.54
N LEU A 307 -16.34 6.67 2.11
CA LEU A 307 -17.54 6.41 2.90
C LEU A 307 -17.52 4.95 3.37
N ASN A 308 -17.49 4.73 4.69
CA ASN A 308 -17.33 3.39 5.29
C ASN A 308 -18.25 2.37 4.62
N THR A 309 -17.66 1.30 4.06
CA THR A 309 -18.35 0.27 3.26
C THR A 309 -19.70 -0.09 3.84
N VAL A 310 -20.77 0.25 3.12
CA VAL A 310 -22.15 0.08 3.59
C VAL A 310 -22.65 -1.31 3.20
N ASP A 311 -23.16 -2.06 4.17
CA ASP A 311 -23.89 -3.30 3.96
C ASP A 311 -25.37 -3.12 4.31
N MET A 312 -26.25 -3.20 3.32
CA MET A 312 -27.69 -3.08 3.48
C MET A 312 -28.39 -4.43 3.29
N TYR A 313 -29.21 -4.85 4.25
CA TYR A 313 -30.11 -6.02 4.11
C TYR A 313 -31.56 -5.56 3.98
N ILE A 314 -32.14 -5.76 2.79
CA ILE A 314 -33.50 -5.34 2.46
C ILE A 314 -34.46 -6.51 2.65
N LEU A 315 -35.51 -6.28 3.45
CA LEU A 315 -36.64 -7.18 3.66
C LEU A 315 -37.91 -6.56 3.06
N LEU A 316 -38.37 -7.11 1.94
CA LEU A 316 -39.64 -6.71 1.32
C LEU A 316 -40.76 -7.72 1.61
N ASP A 317 -41.93 -7.19 1.94
CA ASP A 317 -43.18 -7.92 2.13
C ASP A 317 -43.67 -8.56 0.82
N ASN A 318 -43.85 -9.88 0.77
CA ASN A 318 -44.53 -10.58 -0.34
C ASN A 318 -45.87 -11.21 0.07
N SER A 319 -46.53 -10.66 1.10
CA SER A 319 -47.87 -11.07 1.49
C SER A 319 -48.94 -10.68 0.48
N GLY A 320 -50.12 -11.31 0.58
CA GLY A 320 -51.22 -11.08 -0.36
C GLY A 320 -51.76 -9.64 -0.37
N SER A 321 -51.66 -8.90 0.75
CA SER A 321 -52.11 -7.50 0.83
C SER A 321 -51.36 -6.62 -0.16
N MET A 322 -50.02 -6.75 -0.25
CA MET A 322 -49.20 -6.04 -1.24
C MET A 322 -49.72 -6.17 -2.68
N ASN A 323 -50.31 -7.32 -3.04
CA ASN A 323 -50.93 -7.54 -4.36
C ASN A 323 -52.34 -6.96 -4.45
N PHE A 324 -53.20 -7.21 -3.46
CA PHE A 324 -54.58 -6.69 -3.44
C PHE A 324 -54.64 -5.16 -3.36
N SER A 325 -53.70 -4.53 -2.65
CA SER A 325 -53.50 -3.08 -2.54
C SER A 325 -52.82 -2.46 -3.79
N GLY A 326 -52.31 -3.29 -4.72
CA GLY A 326 -51.60 -2.84 -5.92
C GLY A 326 -50.18 -2.32 -5.68
N LEU A 327 -49.63 -2.50 -4.47
CA LEU A 327 -48.34 -1.96 -4.03
C LEU A 327 -47.14 -2.80 -4.50
N TRP A 328 -47.35 -4.09 -4.76
CA TRP A 328 -46.31 -5.04 -5.16
C TRP A 328 -45.58 -4.62 -6.44
N THR A 329 -46.29 -4.26 -7.51
CA THR A 329 -45.65 -3.88 -8.78
C THR A 329 -44.83 -2.59 -8.66
N PRO A 330 -45.34 -1.49 -8.06
CA PRO A 330 -44.50 -0.32 -7.74
C PRO A 330 -43.28 -0.67 -6.87
N ALA A 331 -43.42 -1.51 -5.83
CA ALA A 331 -42.30 -1.88 -4.97
C ALA A 331 -41.21 -2.70 -5.71
N LYS A 332 -41.62 -3.62 -6.60
CA LYS A 332 -40.69 -4.34 -7.49
C LYS A 332 -39.96 -3.40 -8.45
N ASN A 333 -40.69 -2.44 -9.04
CA ASN A 333 -40.09 -1.45 -9.92
C ASN A 333 -39.10 -0.54 -9.16
N ALA A 334 -39.40 -0.19 -7.90
CA ALA A 334 -38.50 0.61 -7.06
C ALA A 334 -37.19 -0.11 -6.75
N LEU A 335 -37.26 -1.39 -6.36
CA LEU A 335 -36.06 -2.22 -6.11
C LEU A 335 -35.23 -2.43 -7.38
N ASN A 336 -35.86 -2.80 -8.50
CA ASN A 336 -35.15 -2.92 -9.78
C ASN A 336 -34.48 -1.60 -10.17
N GLY A 337 -35.18 -0.47 -10.04
CA GLY A 337 -34.63 0.85 -10.34
C GLY A 337 -33.47 1.27 -9.42
N PHE A 338 -33.51 0.87 -8.14
CA PHE A 338 -32.45 1.13 -7.16
C PHE A 338 -31.21 0.24 -7.37
N PHE A 339 -31.40 -1.04 -7.69
CA PHE A 339 -30.27 -1.94 -7.96
C PHE A 339 -29.55 -1.63 -9.27
N GLN A 340 -30.24 -0.99 -10.21
CA GLN A 340 -29.72 -0.60 -11.53
C GLN A 340 -29.37 0.89 -11.61
N ASP A 341 -29.19 1.56 -10.46
CA ASP A 341 -28.75 2.94 -10.37
C ASP A 341 -27.21 2.99 -10.22
N PRO A 342 -26.46 3.55 -11.19
CA PRO A 342 -24.99 3.66 -11.09
C PRO A 342 -24.50 4.47 -9.88
N ASN A 343 -25.36 5.29 -9.28
CA ASN A 343 -25.04 6.01 -8.04
C ASN A 343 -25.01 5.07 -6.80
N ALA A 344 -25.28 3.78 -6.97
CA ALA A 344 -25.33 2.78 -5.90
C ALA A 344 -24.16 1.77 -5.93
N ASP A 345 -23.23 1.84 -6.87
CA ASP A 345 -22.13 0.85 -7.07
C ASP A 345 -21.32 0.54 -5.80
N GLY A 346 -21.07 1.56 -4.96
CA GLY A 346 -20.34 1.45 -3.69
C GLY A 346 -21.11 0.79 -2.53
N LEU A 347 -22.38 0.42 -2.73
CA LEU A 347 -23.23 -0.23 -1.73
C LEU A 347 -23.18 -1.76 -1.87
N ASN A 348 -23.01 -2.46 -0.76
CA ASN A 348 -23.31 -3.89 -0.70
C ASN A 348 -24.78 -4.11 -0.33
N VAL A 349 -25.52 -4.87 -1.15
CA VAL A 349 -26.92 -5.23 -0.89
C VAL A 349 -27.09 -6.74 -0.72
N ALA A 350 -27.80 -7.14 0.34
CA ALA A 350 -28.42 -8.45 0.49
C ALA A 350 -29.95 -8.28 0.43
N LEU A 351 -30.66 -9.27 -0.13
CA LEU A 351 -32.11 -9.20 -0.34
C LEU A 351 -32.83 -10.44 0.19
N ARG A 352 -33.99 -10.23 0.82
CA ARG A 352 -34.94 -11.29 1.16
C ARG A 352 -36.40 -10.84 1.05
N PHE A 353 -37.27 -11.76 0.64
CA PHE A 353 -38.72 -11.62 0.78
C PHE A 353 -39.22 -12.41 1.99
N TYR A 354 -40.18 -11.88 2.75
CA TYR A 354 -40.70 -12.53 3.96
C TYR A 354 -42.20 -12.81 3.89
N GLY A 355 -42.57 -14.00 4.38
CA GLY A 355 -43.76 -14.73 3.95
C GLY A 355 -43.42 -15.91 3.03
N ASP A 356 -42.23 -15.91 2.44
CA ASP A 356 -41.95 -16.67 1.21
C ASP A 356 -41.71 -18.19 1.32
N ASN A 357 -41.86 -18.86 0.17
CA ASN A 357 -41.58 -20.27 -0.09
C ASN A 357 -40.94 -20.42 -1.48
N PRO A 358 -39.60 -20.60 -1.55
CA PRO A 358 -39.10 -21.97 -1.41
C PRO A 358 -38.23 -22.23 -0.17
N VAL A 359 -37.77 -21.18 0.55
CA VAL A 359 -36.99 -21.34 1.77
C VAL A 359 -37.92 -21.62 2.96
N VAL A 360 -38.13 -22.91 3.24
CA VAL A 360 -38.97 -23.40 4.35
C VAL A 360 -38.52 -22.79 5.68
N GLY A 361 -39.34 -21.89 6.25
CA GLY A 361 -39.20 -21.41 7.63
C GLY A 361 -39.69 -19.98 7.86
N CYS A 362 -39.44 -19.05 6.92
CA CYS A 362 -39.82 -17.64 7.07
C CYS A 362 -41.29 -17.38 6.67
N THR A 363 -42.20 -18.23 7.15
CA THR A 363 -43.64 -18.22 6.83
C THR A 363 -44.50 -18.00 8.08
N GLN A 364 -45.74 -17.55 7.88
CA GLN A 364 -46.70 -17.13 8.92
C GLN A 364 -47.04 -18.19 10.00
N ASN A 365 -46.69 -19.46 9.76
CA ASN A 365 -47.02 -20.60 10.64
C ASN A 365 -45.79 -21.31 11.25
N VAL A 366 -44.56 -20.94 10.86
CA VAL A 366 -43.32 -21.61 11.32
C VAL A 366 -42.44 -20.68 12.15
N CYS A 367 -42.47 -19.37 11.86
CA CYS A 367 -41.79 -18.34 12.65
C CYS A 367 -40.27 -18.53 12.80
N ASP A 368 -39.59 -19.17 11.84
CA ASP A 368 -38.17 -19.49 11.96
C ASP A 368 -37.29 -18.25 11.75
N LEU A 369 -36.57 -17.88 12.81
CA LEU A 369 -35.69 -16.71 12.84
C LEU A 369 -34.45 -16.91 11.95
N ASN A 370 -33.89 -18.12 11.90
CA ASN A 370 -32.71 -18.42 11.08
C ASN A 370 -33.07 -18.41 9.59
N ALA A 371 -34.27 -18.87 9.25
CA ALA A 371 -34.78 -18.77 7.88
C ALA A 371 -34.92 -17.30 7.47
N CYS A 372 -35.53 -16.45 8.30
CA CYS A 372 -35.65 -15.01 8.01
C CYS A 372 -34.31 -14.24 8.09
N ALA A 373 -33.31 -14.76 8.82
CA ALA A 373 -31.96 -14.21 8.88
C ALA A 373 -31.06 -14.65 7.72
N THR A 374 -31.48 -15.63 6.91
CA THR A 374 -30.72 -16.07 5.73
C THR A 374 -31.16 -15.26 4.52
N ALA A 375 -30.27 -14.47 3.91
CA ALA A 375 -30.62 -13.74 2.69
C ALA A 375 -30.93 -14.68 1.51
N GLU A 376 -31.86 -14.29 0.64
CA GLU A 376 -32.24 -15.06 -0.56
C GLU A 376 -31.26 -14.79 -1.71
N VAL A 377 -30.89 -13.52 -1.88
CA VAL A 377 -29.66 -13.12 -2.58
C VAL A 377 -28.65 -12.72 -1.51
N PRO A 378 -27.47 -13.39 -1.42
CA PRO A 378 -26.41 -13.06 -0.46
C PRO A 378 -25.93 -11.60 -0.54
N ILE A 379 -25.06 -11.18 0.39
CA ILE A 379 -24.46 -9.84 0.36
C ILE A 379 -23.41 -9.75 -0.77
N GLY A 380 -23.49 -8.68 -1.57
CA GLY A 380 -22.56 -8.37 -2.66
C GLY A 380 -22.69 -6.90 -3.10
N SER A 381 -21.67 -6.35 -3.75
CA SER A 381 -21.66 -4.96 -4.27
C SER A 381 -22.57 -4.81 -5.48
N LEU A 382 -23.29 -3.70 -5.60
CA LEU A 382 -24.11 -3.40 -6.76
C LEU A 382 -23.28 -3.15 -8.04
N GLY A 383 -22.03 -2.67 -7.91
CA GLY A 383 -21.09 -2.54 -9.03
C GLY A 383 -20.64 -3.88 -9.64
N ASP A 384 -20.95 -5.03 -9.01
CA ASP A 384 -20.84 -6.33 -9.66
C ASP A 384 -22.13 -6.63 -10.46
N ALA A 385 -22.05 -6.49 -11.78
CA ALA A 385 -23.14 -6.79 -12.70
C ALA A 385 -23.68 -8.24 -12.60
N VAL A 386 -22.91 -9.20 -12.06
CA VAL A 386 -23.40 -10.57 -11.78
C VAL A 386 -24.34 -10.56 -10.56
N HIS A 387 -24.04 -9.74 -9.55
CA HIS A 387 -24.85 -9.56 -8.35
C HIS A 387 -26.09 -8.69 -8.61
N GLU A 388 -25.94 -7.58 -9.35
CA GLU A 388 -27.06 -6.76 -9.86
C GLU A 388 -28.09 -7.64 -10.58
N ALA A 389 -27.64 -8.45 -11.55
CA ALA A 389 -28.49 -9.37 -12.28
C ALA A 389 -29.14 -10.44 -11.39
N ALA A 390 -28.48 -10.88 -10.31
CA ALA A 390 -29.05 -11.83 -9.35
C ALA A 390 -30.17 -11.19 -8.50
N LEU A 391 -29.97 -9.96 -8.02
CA LEU A 391 -30.98 -9.18 -7.30
C LEU A 391 -32.22 -8.91 -8.17
N VAL A 392 -32.01 -8.40 -9.38
CA VAL A 392 -33.07 -8.11 -10.36
C VAL A 392 -33.80 -9.40 -10.77
N THR A 393 -33.09 -10.53 -10.89
CA THR A 393 -33.71 -11.84 -11.16
C THR A 393 -34.61 -12.29 -10.00
N ALA A 394 -34.16 -12.16 -8.75
CA ALA A 394 -34.95 -12.54 -7.57
C ALA A 394 -36.22 -11.70 -7.44
N VAL A 395 -36.11 -10.37 -7.55
CA VAL A 395 -37.28 -9.46 -7.59
C VAL A 395 -38.26 -9.88 -8.68
N ASN A 396 -37.79 -10.13 -9.90
CA ASN A 396 -38.68 -10.45 -11.01
C ASN A 396 -39.34 -11.83 -10.90
N ALA A 397 -38.67 -12.83 -10.31
CA ALA A 397 -39.23 -14.16 -10.06
C ALA A 397 -40.37 -14.18 -9.01
N GLN A 398 -40.35 -13.24 -8.06
CA GLN A 398 -41.21 -13.25 -6.88
C GLN A 398 -42.65 -12.73 -7.12
N SER A 399 -43.61 -13.22 -6.32
CA SER A 399 -45.03 -12.84 -6.39
C SER A 399 -45.67 -12.62 -5.01
N ALA A 400 -46.37 -11.51 -4.82
CA ALA A 400 -47.11 -11.23 -3.59
C ALA A 400 -48.39 -12.09 -3.46
N ASN A 401 -48.35 -13.09 -2.59
CA ASN A 401 -49.46 -14.02 -2.31
C ASN A 401 -49.42 -14.68 -0.92
N GLN A 402 -48.45 -14.33 -0.07
CA GLN A 402 -48.16 -15.02 1.19
C GLN A 402 -48.89 -14.39 2.40
N GLY A 403 -48.50 -14.77 3.62
CA GLY A 403 -48.85 -14.06 4.87
C GLY A 403 -47.64 -13.37 5.50
N THR A 404 -47.86 -12.44 6.42
CA THR A 404 -46.84 -11.48 6.92
C THR A 404 -46.27 -11.87 8.30
N PRO A 405 -45.15 -12.62 8.42
CA PRO A 405 -44.59 -13.03 9.71
C PRO A 405 -43.73 -11.93 10.36
N HIS A 406 -44.33 -10.78 10.72
CA HIS A 406 -43.63 -9.60 11.27
C HIS A 406 -42.57 -9.96 12.34
N GLN A 407 -42.91 -10.79 13.33
CA GLN A 407 -41.97 -11.20 14.38
C GLN A 407 -40.73 -11.93 13.84
N ALA A 408 -40.91 -12.86 12.91
CA ALA A 408 -39.79 -13.64 12.39
C ALA A 408 -38.91 -12.80 11.45
N ALA A 409 -39.53 -11.92 10.65
CA ALA A 409 -38.81 -10.99 9.78
C ALA A 409 -37.97 -9.98 10.58
N VAL A 410 -38.56 -9.31 11.57
CA VAL A 410 -37.87 -8.32 12.42
C VAL A 410 -36.75 -8.94 13.27
N ASN A 411 -37.00 -10.12 13.84
CA ASN A 411 -35.95 -10.84 14.56
C ASN A 411 -34.84 -11.35 13.62
N GLY A 412 -35.21 -11.77 12.40
CA GLY A 412 -34.28 -12.26 11.38
C GLY A 412 -33.35 -11.16 10.82
N MET A 413 -33.89 -9.97 10.51
CA MET A 413 -33.06 -8.82 10.09
C MET A 413 -32.07 -8.40 11.19
N ALA A 414 -32.52 -8.36 12.46
CA ALA A 414 -31.64 -8.06 13.58
C ALA A 414 -30.53 -9.12 13.75
N GLN A 415 -30.87 -10.41 13.61
CA GLN A 415 -29.89 -11.51 13.67
C GLN A 415 -28.87 -11.44 12.51
N TRP A 416 -29.31 -11.15 11.28
CA TRP A 416 -28.40 -10.95 10.14
C TRP A 416 -27.47 -9.77 10.36
N GLY A 417 -28.01 -8.62 10.78
CA GLY A 417 -27.21 -7.39 10.96
C GLY A 417 -26.15 -7.54 12.05
N ILE A 418 -26.51 -8.12 13.19
CA ILE A 418 -25.56 -8.45 14.27
C ILE A 418 -24.47 -9.39 13.75
N ALA A 419 -24.82 -10.43 12.99
CA ALA A 419 -23.85 -11.37 12.43
C ALA A 419 -22.90 -10.69 11.41
N ARG A 420 -23.44 -9.87 10.50
CA ARG A 420 -22.65 -9.14 9.49
C ARG A 420 -21.68 -8.17 10.15
N LYS A 421 -22.15 -7.34 11.08
CA LYS A 421 -21.33 -6.34 11.81
C LYS A 421 -20.30 -6.99 12.73
N THR A 422 -20.63 -8.12 13.38
CA THR A 422 -19.65 -8.90 14.16
C THR A 422 -18.54 -9.48 13.27
N GLY A 423 -18.88 -9.90 12.05
CA GLY A 423 -17.89 -10.41 11.08
C GLY A 423 -17.13 -9.33 10.30
N ASN A 424 -17.63 -8.09 10.25
CA ASN A 424 -17.11 -6.98 9.45
C ASN A 424 -17.17 -5.68 10.29
N PRO A 425 -16.33 -5.52 11.33
CA PRO A 425 -16.52 -4.46 12.34
C PRO A 425 -16.43 -3.03 11.79
N THR A 426 -15.64 -2.83 10.74
CA THR A 426 -15.42 -1.54 10.05
C THR A 426 -16.57 -1.13 9.13
N HIS A 427 -17.47 -2.05 8.75
CA HIS A 427 -18.56 -1.74 7.82
C HIS A 427 -19.72 -1.01 8.53
N THR A 428 -20.37 -0.10 7.82
CA THR A 428 -21.67 0.45 8.25
C THR A 428 -22.75 -0.55 7.90
N VAL A 429 -23.46 -1.10 8.89
CA VAL A 429 -24.45 -2.17 8.65
C VAL A 429 -25.87 -1.67 8.90
N ALA A 430 -26.72 -1.84 7.89
CA ALA A 430 -28.10 -1.41 7.90
C ALA A 430 -29.09 -2.52 7.53
N THR A 431 -30.31 -2.37 8.03
CA THR A 431 -31.41 -3.30 7.79
C THR A 431 -32.66 -2.49 7.45
N VAL A 432 -33.34 -2.83 6.36
CA VAL A 432 -34.47 -2.04 5.82
C VAL A 432 -35.71 -2.93 5.74
N TYR A 433 -36.77 -2.54 6.45
CA TYR A 433 -38.01 -3.29 6.57
C TYR A 433 -39.17 -2.58 5.88
N ILE A 434 -39.69 -3.16 4.80
CA ILE A 434 -40.73 -2.55 3.95
C ILE A 434 -42.01 -3.40 4.06
N THR A 435 -43.17 -2.79 4.36
CA THR A 435 -44.44 -3.52 4.58
C THR A 435 -45.70 -2.70 4.32
N ASP A 436 -46.79 -3.35 3.91
CA ASP A 436 -48.18 -2.83 3.99
C ASP A 436 -48.99 -3.45 5.15
N GLY A 437 -48.34 -4.31 5.96
CA GLY A 437 -48.98 -5.16 6.96
C GLY A 437 -49.40 -4.44 8.25
N GLN A 438 -50.53 -4.89 8.81
CA GLN A 438 -51.04 -4.46 10.11
C GLN A 438 -50.54 -5.35 11.24
N TYR A 439 -50.13 -4.74 12.36
CA TYR A 439 -49.71 -5.43 13.56
C TYR A 439 -50.74 -5.26 14.70
N PRO A 440 -50.94 -6.25 15.59
CA PRO A 440 -50.51 -7.65 15.46
C PRO A 440 -51.39 -8.43 14.47
N MET A 441 -50.74 -9.22 13.61
CA MET A 441 -51.41 -10.20 12.74
C MET A 441 -52.18 -11.25 13.54
N SER A 442 -53.37 -11.67 13.08
CA SER A 442 -54.04 -12.86 13.61
C SER A 442 -53.36 -14.14 13.12
N GLY A 443 -52.31 -14.60 13.80
CA GLY A 443 -51.53 -15.77 13.38
C GLY A 443 -50.52 -16.26 14.43
N ALA A 444 -49.83 -17.36 14.11
CA ALA A 444 -48.94 -18.07 15.04
C ALA A 444 -47.68 -17.29 15.44
N CYS A 445 -47.25 -16.30 14.65
CA CYS A 445 -46.10 -15.45 14.91
C CYS A 445 -46.49 -14.07 15.48
N SER A 446 -47.51 -14.01 16.34
CA SER A 446 -47.97 -12.78 17.00
C SER A 446 -47.62 -12.78 18.49
N THR A 447 -46.96 -11.70 18.94
CA THR A 447 -46.55 -11.47 20.33
C THR A 447 -46.80 -10.00 20.70
N SER A 448 -46.21 -9.49 21.78
CA SER A 448 -46.31 -8.06 22.11
C SER A 448 -45.28 -7.24 21.34
N THR A 449 -45.60 -6.00 20.95
CA THR A 449 -44.67 -5.10 20.25
C THR A 449 -43.29 -5.00 20.92
N PRO A 450 -43.17 -4.84 22.26
CA PRO A 450 -41.87 -4.85 22.94
C PRO A 450 -41.05 -6.14 22.71
N THR A 451 -41.69 -7.30 22.54
CA THR A 451 -41.02 -8.58 22.26
C THR A 451 -40.42 -8.62 20.86
N VAL A 452 -41.07 -7.97 19.89
CA VAL A 452 -40.64 -7.94 18.48
C VAL A 452 -39.58 -6.89 18.22
N VAL A 453 -39.64 -5.72 18.87
CA VAL A 453 -38.65 -4.65 18.64
C VAL A 453 -37.37 -4.80 19.47
N ALA A 454 -37.36 -5.62 20.52
CA ALA A 454 -36.19 -5.79 21.39
C ALA A 454 -34.92 -6.30 20.66
N PRO A 455 -34.98 -7.23 19.69
CA PRO A 455 -33.81 -7.62 18.90
C PRO A 455 -33.26 -6.48 18.03
N ALA A 456 -34.12 -5.63 17.44
CA ALA A 456 -33.70 -4.44 16.70
C ALA A 456 -33.02 -3.42 17.64
N SER A 457 -33.58 -3.21 18.84
CA SER A 457 -32.94 -2.40 19.88
C SER A 457 -31.56 -2.93 20.28
N ASN A 458 -31.41 -4.24 20.46
CA ASN A 458 -30.11 -4.86 20.75
C ASN A 458 -29.11 -4.71 19.59
N ALA A 459 -29.56 -4.85 18.34
CA ALA A 459 -28.72 -4.70 17.15
C ALA A 459 -28.19 -3.25 17.04
N TYR A 460 -29.04 -2.25 17.29
CA TYR A 460 -28.60 -0.86 17.33
C TYR A 460 -27.70 -0.57 18.53
N THR A 461 -28.16 -0.77 19.77
CA THR A 461 -27.45 -0.26 20.96
C THR A 461 -26.14 -0.98 21.30
N ASN A 462 -25.97 -2.24 20.89
CA ASN A 462 -24.79 -3.04 21.22
C ASN A 462 -23.88 -3.34 20.02
N TYR A 463 -24.29 -3.01 18.79
CA TYR A 463 -23.52 -3.29 17.58
C TYR A 463 -23.48 -2.15 16.54
N ASP A 464 -24.23 -1.04 16.72
CA ASP A 464 -24.45 0.01 15.70
C ASP A 464 -24.96 -0.54 14.35
N VAL A 465 -25.95 -1.42 14.43
CA VAL A 465 -26.74 -1.85 13.27
C VAL A 465 -27.99 -0.98 13.18
N ARG A 466 -28.12 -0.20 12.10
CA ARG A 466 -29.24 0.75 11.95
C ARG A 466 -30.44 0.06 11.30
N GLY A 467 -31.62 0.25 11.89
CA GLY A 467 -32.86 -0.41 11.49
C GLY A 467 -33.89 0.59 10.98
N TYR A 468 -34.16 0.59 9.68
CA TYR A 468 -35.15 1.43 9.02
C TYR A 468 -36.47 0.68 8.84
N ALA A 469 -37.59 1.36 9.07
CA ALA A 469 -38.92 0.84 8.80
C ALA A 469 -39.65 1.77 7.81
N VAL A 470 -40.12 1.21 6.70
CA VAL A 470 -40.82 1.93 5.62
C VAL A 470 -42.28 1.49 5.60
N ALA A 471 -43.19 2.42 5.90
CA ALA A 471 -44.62 2.17 6.01
C ALA A 471 -45.33 2.45 4.68
N LEU A 472 -45.82 1.39 4.03
CA LEU A 472 -46.65 1.52 2.83
C LEU A 472 -48.13 1.76 3.21
N ASN A 473 -48.95 2.10 2.21
CA ASN A 473 -50.38 2.33 2.39
C ASN A 473 -51.07 1.10 3.01
N GLY A 474 -51.63 1.24 4.21
CA GLY A 474 -52.31 0.16 4.95
C GLY A 474 -51.57 -0.34 6.19
N ALA A 475 -50.26 -0.10 6.28
CA ALA A 475 -49.39 -0.56 7.37
C ALA A 475 -49.73 0.06 8.75
N ASP A 476 -49.36 -0.64 9.82
CA ASP A 476 -49.40 -0.10 11.19
C ASP A 476 -48.22 0.85 11.46
N THR A 477 -48.46 2.16 11.32
CA THR A 477 -47.48 3.21 11.60
C THR A 477 -47.10 3.35 13.07
N ALA A 478 -47.93 2.88 14.03
CA ALA A 478 -47.57 2.89 15.44
C ALA A 478 -46.56 1.77 15.77
N PHE A 479 -46.76 0.57 15.21
CA PHE A 479 -45.77 -0.51 15.25
C PHE A 479 -44.47 -0.10 14.55
N LEU A 480 -44.54 0.39 13.31
CA LEU A 480 -43.34 0.73 12.53
C LEU A 480 -42.59 1.94 13.10
N GLY A 481 -43.28 2.94 13.65
CA GLY A 481 -42.65 4.03 14.40
C GLY A 481 -41.88 3.53 15.62
N THR A 482 -42.43 2.54 16.35
CA THR A 482 -41.75 1.89 17.48
C THR A 482 -40.55 1.05 17.02
N LEU A 483 -40.66 0.36 15.88
CA LEU A 483 -39.60 -0.47 15.30
C LEU A 483 -38.41 0.38 14.82
N ALA A 484 -38.66 1.45 14.06
CA ALA A 484 -37.61 2.37 13.62
C ALA A 484 -36.90 3.00 14.82
N SER A 485 -37.66 3.47 15.81
CA SER A 485 -37.10 4.05 17.05
C SER A 485 -36.22 3.06 17.82
N ALA A 486 -36.56 1.76 17.80
CA ALA A 486 -35.70 0.72 18.36
C ALA A 486 -34.44 0.49 17.51
N GLY A 487 -34.54 0.55 16.18
CA GLY A 487 -33.41 0.48 15.25
C GLY A 487 -32.57 1.75 15.15
N GLY A 488 -32.82 2.77 15.98
CA GLY A 488 -32.06 4.03 15.99
C GLY A 488 -32.45 5.04 14.91
N THR A 489 -33.60 4.87 14.24
CA THR A 489 -34.03 5.69 13.09
C THR A 489 -35.46 6.24 13.27
N THR A 490 -35.90 7.11 12.37
CA THR A 490 -37.32 7.49 12.23
C THR A 490 -38.00 6.65 11.16
N MET A 491 -39.25 6.25 11.40
CA MET A 491 -40.05 5.52 10.41
C MET A 491 -40.36 6.41 9.20
N ILE A 492 -40.25 5.83 8.01
CA ILE A 492 -40.41 6.51 6.73
C ILE A 492 -41.83 6.23 6.22
N ASP A 493 -42.65 7.28 6.18
CA ASP A 493 -44.08 7.20 5.84
C ASP A 493 -44.29 7.39 4.33
N LEU A 494 -44.69 6.31 3.64
CA LEU A 494 -45.12 6.31 2.25
C LEU A 494 -46.64 6.01 2.13
N GLN A 495 -47.42 6.16 3.20
CA GLN A 495 -48.84 5.80 3.20
C GLN A 495 -49.67 6.64 2.23
N SER A 496 -49.24 7.87 1.92
CA SER A 496 -49.88 8.75 0.93
C SER A 496 -49.05 8.96 -0.34
N SER A 497 -48.09 8.06 -0.66
CA SER A 497 -47.25 8.20 -1.86
C SER A 497 -48.10 8.16 -3.13
N MET A 498 -47.94 9.15 -4.02
CA MET A 498 -48.68 9.20 -5.29
C MET A 498 -47.93 8.50 -6.43
N ASN A 499 -46.63 8.20 -6.24
CA ASN A 499 -45.82 7.45 -7.19
C ASN A 499 -44.86 6.52 -6.42
N LEU A 500 -45.40 5.48 -5.80
CA LEU A 500 -44.67 4.58 -4.91
C LEU A 500 -43.38 4.00 -5.53
N ALA A 501 -43.29 3.84 -6.85
CA ALA A 501 -42.05 3.38 -7.48
C ALA A 501 -40.91 4.40 -7.27
N THR A 502 -41.13 5.66 -7.65
CA THR A 502 -40.14 6.74 -7.44
C THR A 502 -39.97 7.08 -5.96
N ASP A 503 -41.07 7.16 -5.21
CA ASP A 503 -41.02 7.56 -3.80
C ASP A 503 -40.26 6.52 -2.95
N LEU A 504 -40.32 5.22 -3.30
CA LEU A 504 -39.53 4.16 -2.65
C LEU A 504 -38.08 4.06 -3.18
N THR A 505 -37.80 4.28 -4.47
CA THR A 505 -36.40 4.39 -4.94
C THR A 505 -35.69 5.55 -4.24
N ASN A 506 -36.31 6.74 -4.21
CA ASN A 506 -35.80 7.90 -3.49
C ASN A 506 -35.60 7.61 -1.99
N THR A 507 -36.45 6.77 -1.39
CA THR A 507 -36.30 6.31 0.00
C THR A 507 -35.07 5.44 0.20
N LEU A 508 -34.81 4.47 -0.70
CA LEU A 508 -33.65 3.57 -0.60
C LEU A 508 -32.34 4.33 -0.82
N VAL A 509 -32.32 5.25 -1.78
CA VAL A 509 -31.21 6.21 -2.02
C VAL A 509 -31.01 7.11 -0.78
N ALA A 510 -32.07 7.66 -0.19
CA ALA A 510 -31.96 8.44 1.05
C ALA A 510 -31.45 7.61 2.25
N ILE A 511 -31.73 6.30 2.31
CA ILE A 511 -31.20 5.39 3.33
C ILE A 511 -29.71 5.11 3.08
N GLN A 512 -29.29 4.79 1.85
CA GLN A 512 -27.88 4.69 1.46
C GLN A 512 -27.10 5.93 1.91
N ASN A 513 -27.66 7.10 1.62
CA ASN A 513 -27.11 8.40 1.98
C ASN A 513 -27.01 8.64 3.49
N GLN A 514 -27.98 8.22 4.30
CA GLN A 514 -27.90 8.29 5.77
C GLN A 514 -26.88 7.30 6.38
N LEU A 515 -26.32 6.41 5.55
CA LEU A 515 -25.28 5.44 5.92
C LEU A 515 -23.90 5.81 5.36
N ALA A 516 -23.83 6.78 4.46
CA ALA A 516 -22.61 7.49 4.13
C ALA A 516 -22.02 8.09 5.42
N ALA A 517 -20.76 7.78 5.70
CA ALA A 517 -20.14 8.14 6.96
C ALA A 517 -19.88 9.65 7.05
N CYS A 518 -20.40 10.29 8.10
CA CYS A 518 -19.99 11.65 8.48
C CYS A 518 -18.69 11.66 9.29
N ASP A 519 -18.19 10.48 9.67
CA ASP A 519 -16.87 10.23 10.24
C ASP A 519 -15.91 9.82 9.11
N LEU A 520 -15.03 10.75 8.75
CA LEU A 520 -14.12 10.70 7.62
C LEU A 520 -12.69 10.44 8.12
N ALA A 521 -12.15 9.26 7.83
CA ALA A 521 -10.77 8.93 8.14
C ALA A 521 -9.81 9.79 7.31
N ILE A 522 -8.78 10.36 7.95
CA ILE A 522 -7.82 11.23 7.27
C ILE A 522 -6.71 10.36 6.65
N PRO A 523 -6.53 10.33 5.31
CA PRO A 523 -5.44 9.58 4.70
C PRO A 523 -4.09 10.16 5.13
N ASN A 524 -3.10 9.29 5.37
CA ASN A 524 -1.75 9.67 5.78
C ASN A 524 -1.70 10.53 7.07
N ALA A 525 -2.62 10.29 8.02
CA ALA A 525 -2.64 10.93 9.33
C ALA A 525 -1.26 10.83 10.03
N GLY A 526 -0.70 11.99 10.40
CA GLY A 526 0.67 12.13 10.91
C GLY A 526 1.71 12.64 9.90
N GLN A 527 1.35 12.82 8.61
CA GLN A 527 2.21 13.44 7.58
C GLN A 527 1.69 14.79 7.06
N VAL A 528 0.54 15.26 7.54
CA VAL A 528 -0.12 16.51 7.14
C VAL A 528 0.09 17.59 8.20
N ASP A 529 0.34 18.85 7.81
CA ASP A 529 0.31 19.97 8.76
C ASP A 529 -1.14 20.39 9.03
N PHE A 530 -1.69 19.86 10.13
CA PHE A 530 -3.05 20.17 10.59
C PHE A 530 -3.25 21.62 11.04
N SER A 531 -2.20 22.42 11.20
CA SER A 531 -2.33 23.86 11.43
C SER A 531 -2.59 24.67 10.14
N ALA A 532 -2.40 24.04 8.97
CA ALA A 532 -2.59 24.62 7.64
C ALA A 532 -3.64 23.85 6.79
N LEU A 533 -4.44 22.97 7.39
CA LEU A 533 -5.44 22.16 6.70
C LEU A 533 -6.75 22.94 6.44
N SER A 534 -7.08 23.11 5.15
CA SER A 534 -8.45 23.45 4.72
C SER A 534 -9.21 22.18 4.36
N VAL A 535 -10.47 22.09 4.78
CA VAL A 535 -11.37 20.98 4.42
C VAL A 535 -12.46 21.54 3.54
N ASN A 536 -12.63 20.97 2.35
CA ASN A 536 -13.53 21.48 1.33
C ASN A 536 -14.59 20.43 0.98
N TYR A 537 -15.85 20.86 0.84
CA TYR A 537 -16.93 20.05 0.31
C TYR A 537 -17.21 20.45 -1.15
N TYR A 538 -17.32 19.47 -2.05
CA TYR A 538 -17.67 19.62 -3.47
C TYR A 538 -19.15 19.30 -3.69
N PRO A 539 -20.03 20.31 -3.90
CA PRO A 539 -21.44 20.06 -4.17
C PRO A 539 -21.62 19.36 -5.51
N ASN A 540 -22.25 18.18 -5.49
CA ASN A 540 -22.48 17.31 -6.64
C ASN A 540 -21.17 16.91 -7.37
N GLY A 541 -20.05 16.84 -6.65
CA GLY A 541 -18.74 16.51 -7.22
C GLY A 541 -18.20 17.60 -8.16
N MET A 542 -18.71 18.83 -8.07
CA MET A 542 -18.42 19.92 -8.99
C MET A 542 -17.94 21.18 -8.27
N MET A 543 -17.19 21.99 -9.00
CA MET A 543 -16.76 23.32 -8.58
C MET A 543 -17.90 24.36 -8.70
N PRO A 544 -17.96 25.38 -7.84
CA PRO A 544 -16.98 25.71 -6.79
C PRO A 544 -17.20 24.94 -5.48
N THR A 545 -16.10 24.66 -4.77
CA THR A 545 -16.12 24.12 -3.42
C THR A 545 -16.76 25.06 -2.40
N THR A 546 -17.29 24.46 -1.34
CA THR A 546 -17.70 25.12 -0.10
C THR A 546 -16.69 24.76 1.00
N PRO A 547 -15.90 25.71 1.54
CA PRO A 547 -14.99 25.42 2.63
C PRO A 547 -15.77 25.13 3.93
N LEU A 548 -15.29 24.16 4.70
CA LEU A 548 -15.87 23.77 5.99
C LEU A 548 -15.09 24.41 7.15
N ASN A 549 -15.81 24.77 8.21
CA ASN A 549 -15.30 25.45 9.40
C ASN A 549 -15.04 24.48 10.56
N GLN A 550 -13.81 24.48 11.10
CA GLN A 550 -13.46 23.66 12.26
C GLN A 550 -14.08 24.22 13.56
N VAL A 551 -14.72 23.35 14.34
CA VAL A 551 -15.09 23.57 15.74
C VAL A 551 -14.31 22.61 16.65
N THR A 552 -14.14 22.98 17.92
CA THR A 552 -13.17 22.30 18.81
C THR A 552 -13.53 20.87 19.24
N ASN A 553 -14.77 20.42 19.04
CA ASN A 553 -15.32 19.08 19.33
C ASN A 553 -16.84 19.07 19.05
N ALA A 554 -17.48 17.91 19.13
CA ALA A 554 -18.94 17.74 19.01
C ALA A 554 -19.80 18.70 19.86
N GLY A 555 -19.31 19.09 21.05
CA GLY A 555 -20.01 20.02 21.94
C GLY A 555 -19.93 21.49 21.52
N ALA A 556 -19.15 21.81 20.48
CA ALA A 556 -18.97 23.14 19.94
C ALA A 556 -19.70 23.38 18.60
N CYS A 557 -20.33 22.35 18.00
CA CYS A 557 -21.19 22.51 16.83
C CYS A 557 -22.34 23.49 17.15
N THR A 558 -22.43 24.61 16.43
CA THR A 558 -23.53 25.58 16.60
C THR A 558 -24.79 25.19 15.83
N GLY A 559 -24.68 24.24 14.89
CA GLY A 559 -25.75 23.80 14.01
C GLY A 559 -25.69 24.46 12.64
N ALA A 560 -24.54 25.01 12.24
CA ALA A 560 -24.33 25.55 10.90
C ALA A 560 -23.95 24.42 9.92
N ALA A 561 -24.31 24.61 8.65
CA ALA A 561 -24.30 23.57 7.62
C ALA A 561 -22.91 23.30 7.02
N ASP A 562 -21.87 23.86 7.63
CA ASP A 562 -20.49 23.91 7.20
C ASP A 562 -19.50 23.52 8.32
N GLU A 563 -19.97 23.10 9.50
CA GLU A 563 -19.10 22.81 10.67
C GLU A 563 -18.55 21.35 10.69
N TYR A 564 -17.32 21.17 11.17
CA TYR A 564 -16.71 19.85 11.47
C TYR A 564 -15.81 19.91 12.72
N TYR A 565 -15.42 18.76 13.28
CA TYR A 565 -14.38 18.67 14.33
C TYR A 565 -13.46 17.45 14.11
N PHE A 566 -12.35 17.36 14.85
CA PHE A 566 -11.45 16.20 14.84
C PHE A 566 -11.61 15.30 16.08
N ASP A 567 -11.16 14.05 15.97
CA ASP A 567 -10.98 13.10 17.08
C ASP A 567 -9.97 13.59 18.12
N ASP A 568 -8.80 14.08 17.68
CA ASP A 568 -7.79 14.74 18.51
C ASP A 568 -7.26 16.00 17.80
N ASN A 569 -7.37 17.17 18.44
CA ASN A 569 -6.97 18.45 17.81
C ASN A 569 -5.43 18.68 17.72
N MET A 570 -4.60 17.73 18.16
CA MET A 570 -3.13 17.79 18.06
C MET A 570 -2.58 16.73 17.10
N ASN A 571 -3.19 15.54 17.05
CA ASN A 571 -2.79 14.43 16.18
C ASN A 571 -4.04 13.76 15.55
N PRO A 572 -4.81 14.49 14.72
CA PRO A 572 -6.08 13.99 14.22
C PRO A 572 -5.89 12.79 13.28
N THR A 573 -6.70 11.75 13.49
CA THR A 573 -6.80 10.59 12.58
C THR A 573 -8.16 10.53 11.88
N GLN A 574 -9.15 11.27 12.40
CA GLN A 574 -10.52 11.29 11.92
C GLN A 574 -11.13 12.69 12.04
N LEU A 575 -11.83 13.09 10.99
CA LEU A 575 -12.71 14.25 10.97
C LEU A 575 -14.17 13.78 11.12
N THR A 576 -14.97 14.45 11.94
CA THR A 576 -16.43 14.25 12.01
C THR A 576 -17.14 15.53 11.59
N LEU A 577 -18.04 15.44 10.62
CA LEU A 577 -18.94 16.53 10.24
C LEU A 577 -19.97 16.78 11.34
N CYS A 578 -20.18 18.04 11.74
CA CYS A 578 -21.26 18.40 12.66
C CYS A 578 -22.63 18.06 12.05
N PRO A 579 -23.68 17.79 12.85
CA PRO A 579 -24.93 17.20 12.36
C PRO A 579 -25.62 17.92 11.19
N ALA A 580 -25.49 19.25 11.09
CA ALA A 580 -26.05 20.02 9.98
C ALA A 580 -25.22 19.92 8.69
N ALA A 581 -23.88 19.96 8.77
CA ALA A 581 -22.99 19.72 7.63
C ALA A 581 -23.06 18.26 7.16
N CYS A 582 -23.06 17.32 8.11
CA CYS A 582 -23.35 15.90 7.89
C CYS A 582 -24.64 15.72 7.09
N SER A 583 -25.74 16.38 7.49
CA SER A 583 -27.00 16.32 6.75
C SER A 583 -26.94 16.92 5.33
N VAL A 584 -26.06 17.88 5.04
CA VAL A 584 -25.88 18.43 3.69
C VAL A 584 -25.12 17.45 2.81
N VAL A 585 -23.95 16.98 3.27
CA VAL A 585 -23.13 15.98 2.57
C VAL A 585 -23.94 14.70 2.32
N GLN A 586 -24.71 14.23 3.31
CA GLN A 586 -25.61 13.09 3.11
C GLN A 586 -26.75 13.39 2.12
N THR A 587 -27.23 14.62 1.94
CA THR A 587 -28.25 14.90 0.89
C THR A 587 -27.72 14.94 -0.54
N ASP A 588 -26.41 14.79 -0.74
CA ASP A 588 -25.74 14.95 -2.03
C ASP A 588 -25.01 13.67 -2.46
N LEU A 589 -25.51 13.05 -3.53
CA LEU A 589 -25.06 11.74 -4.02
C LEU A 589 -23.64 11.72 -4.58
N ASN A 590 -23.09 12.88 -4.94
CA ASN A 590 -21.74 13.00 -5.49
C ASN A 590 -20.86 13.86 -4.57
N ALA A 591 -21.20 13.96 -3.28
CA ALA A 591 -20.45 14.76 -2.32
C ALA A 591 -19.03 14.22 -2.09
N GLU A 592 -18.03 14.94 -2.62
CA GLU A 592 -16.64 14.73 -2.24
C GLU A 592 -16.25 15.71 -1.11
N VAL A 593 -15.49 15.21 -0.14
CA VAL A 593 -14.85 16.01 0.91
C VAL A 593 -13.34 15.84 0.80
N GLU A 594 -12.68 16.94 0.48
CA GLU A 594 -11.25 17.05 0.16
C GLU A 594 -10.47 17.64 1.34
N PHE A 595 -9.27 17.11 1.56
CA PHE A 595 -8.34 17.56 2.59
C PHE A 595 -7.20 18.35 1.95
N VAL A 596 -7.38 19.65 1.73
CA VAL A 596 -6.30 20.55 1.27
C VAL A 596 -5.40 20.91 2.44
N GLY A 597 -4.62 19.93 2.87
CA GLY A 597 -3.50 20.13 3.76
C GLY A 597 -2.33 20.73 2.99
N GLY A 598 -1.74 21.80 3.51
CA GLY A 598 -0.33 22.04 3.20
C GLY A 598 0.49 20.90 3.78
N CYS A 599 1.29 20.18 2.98
CA CYS A 599 2.31 19.34 3.57
C CYS A 599 3.35 20.24 4.25
N ALA A 600 3.85 19.81 5.41
CA ALA A 600 5.18 20.23 5.83
C ALA A 600 6.18 19.75 4.76
N LEU A 601 6.79 20.67 4.01
CA LEU A 601 7.68 20.34 2.90
C LEU A 601 8.89 19.54 3.39
N GLY A 602 8.87 18.22 3.17
CA GLY A 602 10.04 17.36 3.40
C GLY A 602 10.59 17.44 4.82
N GLY A 603 9.71 17.58 5.83
CA GLY A 603 10.09 17.59 7.24
C GLY A 603 10.77 16.30 7.64
N PHE A 604 12.11 16.25 7.53
CA PHE A 604 12.91 15.08 7.86
C PHE A 604 12.63 14.69 9.31
N SER A 605 12.25 13.43 9.54
CA SER A 605 11.99 12.87 10.87
C SER A 605 13.22 12.13 11.43
N SER A 606 13.33 12.04 12.75
CA SER A 606 14.40 11.27 13.41
C SER A 606 14.36 9.80 12.98
N SER A 607 15.46 9.29 12.43
CA SER A 607 15.59 7.91 11.95
C SER A 607 16.76 7.19 12.62
N THR A 608 16.63 5.88 12.86
CA THR A 608 17.63 5.07 13.56
C THR A 608 18.12 3.93 12.68
N PHE A 609 19.42 3.91 12.41
CA PHE A 609 20.13 2.81 11.77
C PHE A 609 20.84 1.95 12.80
N THR A 610 20.97 0.64 12.56
CA THR A 610 21.68 -0.32 13.42
C THR A 610 22.49 -1.31 12.59
N GLN A 611 23.73 -1.56 13.00
CA GLN A 611 24.64 -2.51 12.35
C GLN A 611 25.30 -3.44 13.38
N ASP A 612 25.27 -4.74 13.12
CA ASP A 612 25.97 -5.76 13.91
C ASP A 612 27.41 -5.97 13.40
N TYR A 613 28.33 -6.21 14.32
CA TYR A 613 29.74 -6.53 14.08
C TYR A 613 30.16 -7.75 14.92
N GLU A 614 31.01 -8.62 14.35
CA GLU A 614 31.58 -9.79 15.05
C GLU A 614 33.11 -9.69 15.12
N ALA A 615 33.65 -9.78 16.34
CA ALA A 615 35.09 -9.83 16.61
C ALA A 615 35.62 -11.26 16.43
N THR A 616 36.32 -11.51 15.33
CA THR A 616 37.00 -12.79 15.09
C THR A 616 38.30 -12.84 15.91
N CYS A 617 38.37 -13.74 16.90
CA CYS A 617 39.48 -13.87 17.83
C CYS A 617 39.97 -15.32 18.01
N PRO A 618 41.27 -15.55 18.30
CA PRO A 618 41.83 -16.89 18.58
C PRO A 618 41.15 -17.61 19.75
N GLY A 619 41.05 -18.94 19.66
CA GLY A 619 40.39 -19.77 20.68
C GLY A 619 40.98 -19.60 22.08
N GLY A 620 40.15 -19.13 23.02
CA GLY A 620 40.54 -18.76 24.39
C GLY A 620 40.51 -17.26 24.65
N THR A 621 40.53 -16.43 23.60
CA THR A 621 40.39 -14.96 23.67
C THR A 621 39.00 -14.50 23.25
N GLY A 622 38.66 -13.25 23.55
CA GLY A 622 37.40 -12.59 23.20
C GLY A 622 37.63 -11.15 22.70
N GLY A 623 36.61 -10.58 22.07
CA GLY A 623 36.66 -9.24 21.49
C GLY A 623 36.66 -8.12 22.53
N VAL A 624 37.68 -7.28 22.46
CA VAL A 624 37.77 -5.98 23.12
C VAL A 624 37.50 -4.91 22.07
N TRP A 625 36.34 -4.27 22.11
CA TRP A 625 36.03 -3.16 21.21
C TRP A 625 36.74 -1.91 21.72
N ASP A 626 37.71 -1.42 20.95
CA ASP A 626 38.68 -0.42 21.41
C ASP A 626 38.25 1.01 21.07
N TYR A 627 37.97 1.26 19.79
CA TYR A 627 37.87 2.61 19.24
C TYR A 627 36.75 2.77 18.23
N PHE A 628 36.12 3.94 18.24
CA PHE A 628 35.16 4.40 17.24
C PHE A 628 35.55 5.77 16.68
N ALA A 629 35.36 5.95 15.38
CA ALA A 629 35.62 7.17 14.63
C ALA A 629 34.53 7.35 13.55
N PHE A 630 34.26 8.58 13.13
CA PHE A 630 33.18 8.88 12.17
C PHE A 630 33.47 10.15 11.36
N ASP A 631 32.88 10.19 10.16
CA ASP A 631 32.76 11.38 9.33
C ASP A 631 31.27 11.61 9.03
N THR A 632 30.76 12.81 9.29
CA THR A 632 29.34 13.17 9.15
C THR A 632 29.18 14.58 8.63
N THR A 633 28.02 14.85 8.02
CA THR A 633 27.60 16.20 7.62
C THR A 633 26.35 16.57 8.40
N CYS A 634 26.46 17.49 9.36
CA CYS A 634 25.33 17.95 10.19
C CYS A 634 24.96 19.40 9.87
N PRO A 635 23.98 19.67 8.98
CA PRO A 635 23.52 21.02 8.66
C PRO A 635 22.68 21.66 9.78
N GLY A 636 22.75 22.99 9.92
CA GLY A 636 21.92 23.75 10.85
C GLY A 636 22.12 23.33 12.32
N ASN A 637 21.03 22.91 12.96
CA ASN A 637 21.02 22.33 14.31
C ASN A 637 20.67 20.83 14.34
N SER A 638 20.85 20.12 13.22
CA SER A 638 20.78 18.65 13.20
C SER A 638 21.96 18.02 13.95
N TYR A 639 21.78 16.77 14.40
CA TYR A 639 22.79 16.01 15.11
C TYR A 639 22.60 14.49 14.94
N ILE A 640 23.66 13.71 15.13
CA ILE A 640 23.62 12.23 15.13
C ILE A 640 24.08 11.73 16.49
N THR A 641 23.25 10.94 17.18
CA THR A 641 23.67 10.24 18.40
C THR A 641 24.12 8.82 18.07
N PHE A 642 25.34 8.47 18.47
CA PHE A 642 25.88 7.12 18.33
C PHE A 642 25.86 6.40 19.68
N GLU A 643 25.28 5.20 19.69
CA GLU A 643 25.27 4.27 20.82
C GLU A 643 25.83 2.91 20.40
N VAL A 644 26.39 2.15 21.34
CA VAL A 644 26.76 0.74 21.13
C VAL A 644 26.25 -0.16 22.23
N ALA A 645 25.90 -1.40 21.89
CA ALA A 645 25.65 -2.47 22.85
C ALA A 645 26.51 -3.68 22.49
N THR A 646 26.93 -4.48 23.47
CA THR A 646 27.80 -5.64 23.23
C THR A 646 27.26 -6.90 23.89
N ALA A 647 27.56 -8.06 23.30
CA ALA A 647 27.12 -9.37 23.77
C ALA A 647 28.12 -10.48 23.40
N SER A 648 28.09 -11.60 24.12
CA SER A 648 28.90 -12.79 23.77
C SER A 648 28.31 -13.61 22.62
N THR A 649 27.09 -13.31 22.16
CA THR A 649 26.42 -13.93 21.00
C THR A 649 25.52 -12.90 20.31
N GLN A 650 25.33 -13.03 18.99
CA GLN A 650 24.45 -12.14 18.22
C GLN A 650 23.04 -12.03 18.82
N ALA A 651 22.44 -13.17 19.19
CA ALA A 651 21.11 -13.20 19.80
C ALA A 651 21.02 -12.47 21.16
N GLY A 652 22.16 -12.25 21.84
CA GLY A 652 22.22 -11.46 23.07
C GLY A 652 22.03 -9.96 22.84
N LEU A 653 22.41 -9.43 21.66
CA LEU A 653 22.32 -8.00 21.31
C LEU A 653 20.90 -7.45 21.45
N ALA A 654 19.88 -8.25 21.10
CA ALA A 654 18.46 -7.90 21.25
C ALA A 654 18.01 -7.63 22.70
N THR A 655 18.85 -7.95 23.69
CA THR A 655 18.63 -7.68 25.13
C THR A 655 19.79 -6.93 25.79
N ALA A 656 20.79 -6.53 25.02
CA ALA A 656 21.97 -5.84 25.52
C ALA A 656 21.67 -4.37 25.86
N THR A 657 22.39 -3.81 26.83
CA THR A 657 22.26 -2.41 27.21
C THR A 657 23.06 -1.54 26.25
N PHE A 658 22.45 -0.48 25.73
CA PHE A 658 23.12 0.52 24.89
C PHE A 658 23.83 1.55 25.76
N TYR A 659 25.05 1.90 25.33
CA TYR A 659 25.91 2.91 25.92
C TYR A 659 26.08 4.03 24.88
N PRO A 660 25.71 5.29 25.17
CA PRO A 660 25.98 6.40 24.27
C PRO A 660 27.48 6.68 24.22
N ILE A 661 28.05 6.72 23.02
CA ILE A 661 29.50 6.87 22.79
C ILE A 661 29.88 8.20 22.15
N ALA A 662 29.01 8.77 21.31
CA ALA A 662 29.28 10.05 20.66
C ALA A 662 28.01 10.81 20.30
N THR A 663 28.17 12.11 20.05
CA THR A 663 27.19 12.91 19.32
C THR A 663 27.94 13.73 18.29
N ALA A 664 27.54 13.63 17.03
CA ALA A 664 27.99 14.49 15.96
C ALA A 664 27.00 15.64 15.78
N ASP A 665 27.51 16.85 15.59
CA ASP A 665 26.73 18.06 15.36
C ASP A 665 27.56 19.03 14.49
N ALA A 666 27.05 20.23 14.19
CA ALA A 666 27.75 21.24 13.38
C ALA A 666 29.11 21.71 13.96
N GLY A 667 29.43 21.43 15.23
CA GLY A 667 30.73 21.67 15.85
C GLY A 667 31.62 20.42 15.98
N ASN A 668 31.05 19.22 15.89
CA ASN A 668 31.72 17.93 16.05
C ASN A 668 31.41 16.96 14.90
N GLN A 669 31.61 17.39 13.65
CA GLN A 669 31.24 16.64 12.44
C GLN A 669 32.16 15.44 12.13
N VAL A 670 33.44 15.49 12.51
CA VAL A 670 34.44 14.46 12.17
C VAL A 670 35.30 14.11 13.38
N VAL A 671 35.37 12.82 13.72
CA VAL A 671 36.28 12.24 14.71
C VAL A 671 37.12 11.18 13.99
N LEU A 672 38.41 11.44 13.80
CA LEU A 672 39.33 10.56 13.09
C LEU A 672 39.96 9.51 14.02
N MET A 673 40.40 8.37 13.46
CA MET A 673 41.19 7.34 14.16
C MET A 673 42.55 7.80 14.72
N SER A 674 42.95 9.06 14.48
CA SER A 674 44.09 9.72 15.15
C SER A 674 43.74 10.36 16.51
N SER A 675 42.45 10.50 16.83
CA SER A 675 41.91 10.95 18.12
C SER A 675 40.50 10.34 18.36
N PRO A 676 40.37 9.00 18.36
CA PRO A 676 39.06 8.33 18.37
C PRO A 676 38.37 8.36 19.74
N VAL A 677 37.11 7.92 19.76
CA VAL A 677 36.36 7.61 20.98
C VAL A 677 36.87 6.29 21.57
N ASP A 678 37.33 6.32 22.83
CA ASP A 678 37.75 5.15 23.61
C ASP A 678 36.52 4.38 24.13
N LEU A 679 36.17 3.29 23.45
CA LEU A 679 35.02 2.44 23.77
C LEU A 679 35.22 1.65 25.08
N VAL A 680 36.47 1.23 25.37
CA VAL A 680 36.82 0.48 26.59
C VAL A 680 36.54 1.32 27.85
N SER A 681 36.77 2.63 27.77
CA SER A 681 36.50 3.58 28.85
C SER A 681 35.01 3.82 29.12
N ILE A 682 34.16 3.68 28.08
CA ILE A 682 32.72 4.00 28.13
C ILE A 682 31.88 2.77 28.50
N ILE A 683 32.10 1.64 27.80
CA ILE A 683 31.38 0.38 28.02
C ILE A 683 31.91 -0.32 29.29
N GLY A 684 33.20 -0.11 29.60
CA GLY A 684 33.88 -0.64 30.77
C GLY A 684 34.45 -2.05 30.55
N GLN A 685 35.58 -2.33 31.21
CA GLN A 685 36.36 -3.57 31.02
C GLN A 685 35.61 -4.87 31.33
N GLY A 686 34.47 -4.82 32.03
CA GLY A 686 33.60 -5.99 32.25
C GLY A 686 32.89 -6.50 31.00
N ALA A 687 32.86 -5.71 29.92
CA ALA A 687 32.30 -6.08 28.62
C ALA A 687 33.37 -6.47 27.58
N ALA A 688 34.66 -6.49 27.95
CA ALA A 688 35.81 -6.70 27.06
C ALA A 688 36.05 -8.18 26.65
N ALA A 689 34.97 -8.96 26.58
CA ALA A 689 34.94 -10.35 26.12
C ALA A 689 33.65 -10.61 25.31
N ALA A 690 33.17 -9.57 24.62
CA ALA A 690 31.94 -9.59 23.86
C ALA A 690 32.25 -9.77 22.38
N GLN A 691 32.08 -11.00 21.88
CA GLN A 691 32.31 -11.35 20.48
C GLN A 691 31.44 -10.55 19.51
N TRP A 692 30.33 -9.96 19.96
CA TRP A 692 29.39 -9.19 19.16
C TRP A 692 29.19 -7.76 19.68
N LEU A 693 29.08 -6.80 18.77
CA LEU A 693 28.71 -5.40 19.02
C LEU A 693 27.61 -4.98 18.04
N GLN A 694 26.59 -4.27 18.53
CA GLN A 694 25.63 -3.54 17.69
C GLN A 694 25.91 -2.04 17.81
N LEU A 695 26.29 -1.40 16.70
CA LEU A 695 26.28 0.06 16.57
C LEU A 695 24.86 0.52 16.29
N ARG A 696 24.47 1.64 16.89
CA ARG A 696 23.24 2.37 16.57
C ARG A 696 23.57 3.83 16.28
N ALA A 697 23.09 4.33 15.16
CA ALA A 697 23.18 5.74 14.78
C ALA A 697 21.76 6.29 14.64
N THR A 698 21.38 7.27 15.47
CA THR A 698 20.11 7.99 15.31
C THR A 698 20.36 9.37 14.73
N LEU A 699 19.90 9.57 13.50
CA LEU A 699 20.00 10.81 12.74
C LEU A 699 18.82 11.70 13.15
N ASN A 700 19.11 12.84 13.79
CA ASN A 700 18.13 13.80 14.27
C ASN A 700 18.20 15.06 13.38
N PRO A 701 17.20 15.33 12.54
CA PRO A 701 17.16 16.50 11.65
C PRO A 701 17.11 17.85 12.36
N THR A 702 17.21 18.93 11.59
CA THR A 702 17.03 20.30 12.08
C THR A 702 15.65 20.50 12.71
N SER A 703 15.54 21.44 13.66
CA SER A 703 14.29 21.63 14.42
C SER A 703 13.13 22.23 13.62
N ASP A 704 13.39 22.67 12.40
CA ASP A 704 12.39 23.09 11.39
C ASP A 704 12.04 21.95 10.41
N GLY A 705 12.68 20.77 10.53
CA GLY A 705 12.55 19.64 9.63
C GLY A 705 13.25 19.80 8.28
N GLN A 706 13.80 20.98 7.95
CA GLN A 706 14.23 21.32 6.59
C GLN A 706 15.57 20.67 6.16
N SER A 707 16.32 20.01 7.05
CA SER A 707 17.57 19.31 6.70
C SER A 707 17.91 18.16 7.64
N THR A 708 18.18 16.98 7.09
CA THR A 708 18.74 15.81 7.81
C THR A 708 20.26 15.92 7.97
N PRO A 709 20.87 15.33 9.01
CA PRO A 709 22.30 15.04 8.99
C PRO A 709 22.56 13.78 8.16
N THR A 710 23.81 13.63 7.69
CA THR A 710 24.29 12.52 6.89
C THR A 710 25.49 11.86 7.55
N VAL A 711 25.59 10.53 7.51
CA VAL A 711 26.85 9.83 7.79
C VAL A 711 27.61 9.68 6.48
N ASN A 712 28.85 10.14 6.45
CA ASN A 712 29.74 10.01 5.30
C ASN A 712 30.57 8.70 5.41
N GLY A 713 30.90 8.27 6.63
CA GLY A 713 31.51 6.97 6.95
C GLY A 713 31.80 6.80 8.45
N TRP A 714 32.20 5.60 8.88
CA TRP A 714 32.71 5.36 10.24
C TRP A 714 33.73 4.21 10.30
N ASP A 715 34.59 4.22 11.31
CA ASP A 715 35.56 3.16 11.64
C ASP A 715 35.24 2.57 13.03
N ILE A 716 35.32 1.24 13.15
CA ILE A 716 35.31 0.51 14.42
C ILE A 716 36.54 -0.40 14.47
N ASN A 717 37.30 -0.36 15.57
CA ASN A 717 38.43 -1.25 15.81
C ASN A 717 38.22 -2.13 17.05
N TYR A 718 38.73 -3.37 16.99
CA TYR A 718 38.80 -4.28 18.12
C TYR A 718 40.18 -4.96 18.25
N THR A 719 40.50 -5.43 19.45
CA THR A 719 41.61 -6.34 19.74
C THR A 719 41.09 -7.60 20.44
N CYS A 720 41.95 -8.61 20.58
CA CYS A 720 41.61 -9.87 21.25
C CYS A 720 42.38 -10.00 22.56
N ALA A 721 41.66 -10.25 23.66
CA ALA A 721 42.23 -10.46 24.99
C ALA A 721 41.76 -11.78 25.61
N ASP A 722 42.53 -12.36 26.53
CA ASP A 722 42.16 -13.60 27.23
C ASP A 722 40.82 -13.44 27.97
N ASN A 723 39.91 -14.41 27.78
CA ASN A 723 38.65 -14.44 28.53
C ASN A 723 38.94 -14.75 30.01
N GLN A 724 38.59 -13.84 30.93
CA GLN A 724 38.80 -13.96 32.38
C GLN A 724 37.64 -14.67 33.11
#